data_AF-A0A940PCE4-F1
#
_entry.id   AF-A0A940PCE4-F1
#
_cell.length_a   1.000
_cell.length_b   1.000
_cell.length_c   1.000
_cell.angle_alpha   90.00
_cell.angle_beta   90.00
_cell.angle_gamma   90.00
#
_symmetry.space_group_name_H-M   'P 1'
#
loop_
_entity.id
_entity.type
_entity.pdbx_description
1 polymer ?
#
loop_
_entity_poly.entity_id
_entity_poly.type
_entity_poly.pdbx_seq_one_letter_code
_entity_poly.pdbx_strand_id
1 'polypeptide(L)'
;MELEKNFVNKNYPFGYKSNNIKKMMETIDYLELEKRSYSYYYYHEDYYGNLIYEILMNKLMENMKDDSRLDISTLQKDDSLLYKGEYYKYKGESEDGKGGYVLQSVKKVGNPVKLIVTEAILKNRVATASNTKTRKAKDLRKILAKHINLEDYNANNNKKIMIIADMSILKKIFEIKLTFGGTECYIGELCSAVYITKEGEERRIPHDLSYSDPMVYFCSSTSVAAQYYDDVLYKTVLEKIFILGNKFFKGKQRDYLYSLIDIHDDENIAIALFGSADILMQKDGVDPIKNLEMNHLFSPIKIIAETSTMFNFIPIQHNREFTMSVEKLRGDIEKIRFSPQHKYLLKMLVIYLRSILGQVVGTYKCLESMMIKISEYLEVIDIEDSETIDQNLYDLYANRFGYDTHKVIKNTLNSGMKVALVVNNELSEETSIRFRNNTNVEVFPVDLLITEDMLDFFDVVILSSMTATHRRKWVAASFNAQYYILYPQVNEKIFVSSIKNDRNFLNRITKSVEVSNLFDSYENAIETYIDWYKKVELNENEIEVDKDILEVEVLFESIFDSKLEKIIEKNISLSKENKGEDNNLVDINTEILLDNGMVILGTEYGKVHALEHGKLVNRELQNVKEFDVVVQFNIPYANEIYHDRLLTYSLSENESSEIIEALEYERMDIHWKRSLIEFKSNRSLKGTDLAAKFKISGYPSKSETFYNLWTNPYKMPMVPKDIEFISYVGKVIGDMDIEKNYQSYYEASVHVKENMKNIREKLLESIEGKDLRQIETMKSIPSPNVSTILYVEKIDYNNIPRYLTNKMIEGEEER
;
A
#
# COMPACT_ATOMS: atom_id res chain seq x y z
N MET A 1 0.05 -11.35 -37.96
CA MET A 1 -0.41 -10.18 -37.17
C MET A 1 -1.85 -10.32 -36.68
N GLU A 2 -2.85 -10.45 -37.55
CA GLU A 2 -4.27 -10.55 -37.11
C GLU A 2 -4.56 -11.82 -36.28
N LEU A 3 -4.01 -12.97 -36.66
CA LEU A 3 -4.15 -14.23 -35.90
C LEU A 3 -3.42 -14.20 -34.54
N GLU A 4 -2.32 -13.45 -34.44
CA GLU A 4 -1.56 -13.26 -33.19
C GLU A 4 -2.33 -12.36 -32.22
N LYS A 5 -2.81 -11.20 -32.71
CA LYS A 5 -3.69 -10.32 -31.93
C LYS A 5 -4.95 -11.05 -31.49
N ASN A 6 -5.52 -11.91 -32.34
CA ASN A 6 -6.66 -12.75 -31.98
C ASN A 6 -6.33 -13.79 -30.90
N PHE A 7 -5.12 -14.36 -30.88
CA PHE A 7 -4.71 -15.30 -29.83
C PHE A 7 -4.56 -14.60 -28.47
N VAL A 8 -3.88 -13.44 -28.44
CA VAL A 8 -3.69 -12.62 -27.24
C VAL A 8 -5.04 -12.14 -26.69
N ASN A 9 -5.93 -11.64 -27.57
CA ASN A 9 -7.24 -11.15 -27.15
C ASN A 9 -8.23 -12.25 -26.73
N LYS A 10 -8.10 -13.49 -27.22
CA LYS A 10 -8.99 -14.60 -26.85
C LYS A 10 -8.65 -15.27 -25.52
N ASN A 11 -7.38 -15.27 -25.13
CA ASN A 11 -6.89 -15.93 -23.91
C ASN A 11 -6.79 -14.98 -22.71
N TYR A 12 -7.48 -13.84 -22.80
CA TYR A 12 -7.29 -12.71 -21.92
C TYR A 12 -7.54 -13.08 -20.44
N PRO A 13 -6.50 -13.14 -19.60
CA PRO A 13 -6.62 -13.83 -18.31
C PRO A 13 -7.17 -12.94 -17.19
N PHE A 14 -7.24 -11.61 -17.41
CA PHE A 14 -7.66 -10.63 -16.40
C PHE A 14 -9.00 -9.94 -16.69
N GLY A 15 -9.86 -10.51 -17.54
CA GLY A 15 -11.24 -10.06 -17.70
C GLY A 15 -11.50 -9.14 -18.91
N TYR A 16 -12.41 -8.17 -18.78
CA TYR A 16 -12.87 -7.33 -19.90
C TYR A 16 -11.88 -6.19 -20.23
N LYS A 17 -11.42 -6.09 -21.49
CA LYS A 17 -10.77 -4.87 -22.01
C LYS A 17 -11.86 -3.88 -22.47
N SER A 18 -12.02 -2.76 -21.77
CA SER A 18 -12.74 -1.60 -22.30
C SER A 18 -12.06 -1.07 -23.57
N ASN A 19 -12.80 -0.29 -24.37
CA ASN A 19 -12.25 0.25 -25.62
C ASN A 19 -11.05 1.19 -25.37
N ASN A 20 -11.02 1.88 -24.23
CA ASN A 20 -9.91 2.75 -23.85
C ASN A 20 -8.65 1.94 -23.54
N ILE A 21 -8.77 0.81 -22.84
CA ILE A 21 -7.66 -0.12 -22.58
C ILE A 21 -7.09 -0.67 -23.89
N LYS A 22 -7.94 -1.00 -24.88
CA LYS A 22 -7.45 -1.46 -26.19
C LYS A 22 -6.63 -0.39 -26.91
N LYS A 23 -7.10 0.86 -26.94
CA LYS A 23 -6.37 1.99 -27.52
C LYS A 23 -5.04 2.26 -26.81
N MET A 24 -5.03 2.13 -25.48
CA MET A 24 -3.83 2.24 -24.66
C MET A 24 -2.78 1.19 -25.09
N MET A 25 -3.18 -0.09 -25.15
CA MET A 25 -2.29 -1.16 -25.59
C MET A 25 -1.80 -0.97 -27.04
N GLU A 26 -2.65 -0.50 -27.95
CA GLU A 26 -2.24 -0.17 -29.32
C GLU A 26 -1.19 0.95 -29.38
N THR A 27 -1.25 1.90 -28.44
CA THR A 27 -0.25 2.98 -28.34
C THR A 27 1.08 2.41 -27.83
N ILE A 28 1.04 1.53 -26.82
CA ILE A 28 2.23 0.88 -26.29
C ILE A 28 2.87 -0.02 -27.36
N ASP A 29 2.07 -0.78 -28.11
CA ASP A 29 2.53 -1.57 -29.27
C ASP A 29 3.30 -0.70 -30.28
N TYR A 30 2.83 0.52 -30.54
CA TYR A 30 3.50 1.46 -31.44
C TYR A 30 4.86 1.91 -30.86
N LEU A 31 4.92 2.26 -29.58
CA LEU A 31 6.16 2.67 -28.91
C LEU A 31 7.19 1.53 -28.85
N GLU A 32 6.74 0.29 -28.67
CA GLU A 32 7.59 -0.90 -28.69
C GLU A 32 8.26 -1.14 -30.06
N LEU A 33 7.62 -0.74 -31.17
CA LEU A 33 8.23 -0.84 -32.51
C LEU A 33 9.44 0.08 -32.68
N GLU A 34 9.52 1.20 -31.95
CA GLU A 34 10.61 2.15 -32.07
C GLU A 34 11.90 1.69 -31.37
N LYS A 35 11.84 0.63 -30.54
CA LYS A 35 12.97 0.03 -29.80
C LYS A 35 13.77 1.01 -28.92
N ARG A 36 13.15 2.12 -28.54
CA ARG A 36 13.75 3.18 -27.70
C ARG A 36 13.35 3.06 -26.24
N SER A 37 14.07 3.79 -25.41
CA SER A 37 13.69 4.01 -24.02
C SER A 37 12.49 4.96 -23.95
N TYR A 38 11.47 4.59 -23.17
CA TYR A 38 10.30 5.44 -22.99
C TYR A 38 9.69 5.32 -21.60
N SER A 39 8.89 6.32 -21.22
CA SER A 39 7.93 6.19 -20.12
C SER A 39 6.50 6.30 -20.64
N TYR A 40 5.60 5.56 -19.99
CA TYR A 40 4.19 5.58 -20.28
C TYR A 40 3.37 5.63 -18.99
N TYR A 41 2.55 6.67 -18.86
CA TYR A 41 1.74 6.90 -17.67
C TYR A 41 0.26 6.71 -17.97
N TYR A 42 -0.43 5.87 -17.21
CA TYR A 42 -1.88 5.62 -17.37
C TYR A 42 -2.68 6.11 -16.16
N TYR A 43 -4.00 5.95 -16.10
CA TYR A 43 -4.76 6.43 -14.94
C TYR A 43 -4.68 5.48 -13.75
N HIS A 44 -4.68 4.16 -13.97
CA HIS A 44 -4.67 3.18 -12.87
C HIS A 44 -3.83 1.89 -13.08
N GLU A 45 -3.32 1.33 -11.97
CA GLU A 45 -2.39 0.18 -11.92
C GLU A 45 -2.97 -1.19 -12.30
N ASP A 46 -4.29 -1.31 -12.37
CA ASP A 46 -5.00 -2.57 -12.63
C ASP A 46 -4.61 -3.25 -13.95
N TYR A 47 -4.00 -2.51 -14.88
CA TYR A 47 -3.61 -3.04 -16.19
C TYR A 47 -2.18 -3.56 -16.27
N TYR A 48 -1.36 -3.44 -15.22
CA TYR A 48 0.00 -4.00 -15.29
C TYR A 48 0.01 -5.49 -15.61
N GLY A 49 -0.91 -6.27 -15.02
CA GLY A 49 -1.02 -7.71 -15.32
C GLY A 49 -1.31 -7.97 -16.80
N ASN A 50 -2.22 -7.18 -17.36
CA ASN A 50 -2.59 -7.20 -18.76
C ASN A 50 -1.43 -6.84 -19.70
N LEU A 51 -0.70 -5.78 -19.36
CA LEU A 51 0.46 -5.31 -20.10
C LEU A 51 1.61 -6.32 -20.05
N ILE A 52 1.93 -6.87 -18.87
CA ILE A 52 2.96 -7.90 -18.72
C ILE A 52 2.59 -9.12 -19.57
N TYR A 53 1.34 -9.59 -19.52
CA TYR A 53 0.90 -10.69 -20.36
C TYR A 53 1.12 -10.41 -21.86
N GLU A 54 0.77 -9.21 -22.32
CA GLU A 54 0.93 -8.78 -23.72
C GLU A 54 2.43 -8.73 -24.12
N ILE A 55 3.29 -8.16 -23.28
CA ILE A 55 4.76 -8.16 -23.45
C ILE A 55 5.29 -9.60 -23.57
N LEU A 56 4.86 -10.50 -22.69
CA LEU A 56 5.31 -11.91 -22.70
C LEU A 56 4.90 -12.62 -23.98
N MET A 57 3.67 -12.43 -24.44
CA MET A 57 3.17 -13.04 -25.67
C MET A 57 3.84 -12.46 -26.90
N ASN A 58 4.01 -11.13 -26.98
CA ASN A 58 4.71 -10.47 -28.09
C ASN A 58 6.16 -10.94 -28.16
N LYS A 59 6.88 -11.01 -27.03
CA LYS A 59 8.26 -11.49 -26.99
C LYS A 59 8.39 -12.96 -27.36
N LEU A 60 7.43 -13.80 -26.96
CA LEU A 60 7.36 -15.20 -27.39
C LEU A 60 7.20 -15.29 -28.92
N MET A 61 6.26 -14.53 -29.50
CA MET A 61 6.02 -14.53 -30.94
C MET A 61 7.22 -14.02 -31.72
N GLU A 62 7.90 -12.98 -31.23
CA GLU A 62 9.15 -12.50 -31.81
C GLU A 62 10.23 -13.56 -31.81
N ASN A 63 10.45 -14.25 -30.68
CA ASN A 63 11.43 -15.33 -30.61
C ASN A 63 11.05 -16.50 -31.54
N MET A 64 9.77 -16.87 -31.63
CA MET A 64 9.32 -17.95 -32.52
C MET A 64 9.49 -17.62 -34.01
N LYS A 65 9.41 -16.34 -34.40
CA LYS A 65 9.60 -15.86 -35.77
C LYS A 65 11.05 -15.49 -36.09
N ASP A 66 11.92 -15.47 -35.09
CA ASP A 66 13.30 -15.06 -35.25
C ASP A 66 14.04 -16.04 -36.16
N ASP A 67 14.57 -15.55 -37.27
CA ASP A 67 15.37 -16.34 -38.20
C ASP A 67 16.79 -16.64 -37.69
N SER A 68 17.17 -16.08 -36.53
CA SER A 68 18.45 -16.33 -35.86
C SER A 68 18.54 -17.79 -35.39
N ARG A 69 19.17 -18.61 -36.22
CA ARG A 69 19.34 -20.04 -36.01
C ARG A 69 20.43 -20.33 -34.98
N LEU A 70 20.39 -21.54 -34.41
CA LEU A 70 21.44 -22.02 -33.52
C LEU A 70 22.80 -21.94 -34.21
N ASP A 71 23.74 -21.18 -33.64
CA ASP A 71 25.12 -21.19 -34.11
C ASP A 71 25.80 -22.47 -33.62
N ILE A 72 26.11 -23.36 -34.56
CA ILE A 72 26.74 -24.63 -34.24
C ILE A 72 28.19 -24.42 -33.80
N SER A 73 28.83 -23.34 -34.23
CA SER A 73 30.22 -23.04 -33.90
C SER A 73 30.43 -22.70 -32.42
N THR A 74 29.36 -22.24 -31.74
CA THR A 74 29.38 -21.94 -30.31
C THR A 74 29.11 -23.15 -29.42
N LEU A 75 28.66 -24.29 -30.00
CA LEU A 75 28.32 -25.49 -29.22
C LEU A 75 29.57 -26.24 -28.75
N GLN A 76 29.67 -26.45 -27.44
CA GLN A 76 30.68 -27.26 -26.82
C GLN A 76 30.21 -28.70 -26.60
N LYS A 77 31.15 -29.63 -26.57
CA LYS A 77 30.86 -31.03 -26.23
C LYS A 77 30.21 -31.07 -24.85
N ASP A 78 29.12 -31.83 -24.74
CA ASP A 78 28.26 -31.96 -23.57
C ASP A 78 27.32 -30.79 -23.26
N ASP A 79 27.17 -29.85 -24.18
CA ASP A 79 26.08 -28.88 -24.14
C ASP A 79 24.72 -29.60 -24.15
N SER A 80 23.81 -29.09 -23.34
CA SER A 80 22.46 -29.64 -23.22
C SER A 80 21.58 -29.06 -24.31
N LEU A 81 20.91 -29.94 -25.04
CA LEU A 81 20.06 -29.59 -26.18
C LEU A 81 18.66 -30.20 -26.02
N LEU A 82 17.63 -29.47 -26.44
CA LEU A 82 16.25 -29.94 -26.47
C LEU A 82 15.81 -30.16 -27.92
N TYR A 83 15.40 -31.39 -28.25
CA TYR A 83 14.92 -31.75 -29.59
C TYR A 83 13.70 -32.67 -29.50
N LYS A 84 12.60 -32.31 -30.18
CA LYS A 84 11.32 -33.05 -30.19
C LYS A 84 10.80 -33.42 -28.78
N GLY A 85 11.02 -32.53 -27.81
CA GLY A 85 10.61 -32.71 -26.42
C GLY A 85 11.50 -33.65 -25.59
N GLU A 86 12.65 -34.12 -26.12
CA GLU A 86 13.62 -34.92 -25.36
C GLU A 86 14.96 -34.17 -25.24
N TYR A 87 15.65 -34.40 -24.12
CA TYR A 87 16.96 -33.80 -23.83
C TYR A 87 18.10 -34.66 -24.34
N TYR A 88 19.08 -34.00 -24.95
CA TYR A 88 20.27 -34.58 -25.54
C TYR A 88 21.53 -33.84 -25.06
N LYS A 89 22.66 -34.53 -25.13
CA LYS A 89 24.00 -33.96 -25.00
C LYS A 89 24.66 -33.89 -26.35
N TYR A 90 25.18 -32.72 -26.73
CA TYR A 90 25.93 -32.54 -27.97
C TYR A 90 27.27 -33.27 -27.90
N LYS A 91 27.60 -34.10 -28.89
CA LYS A 91 28.84 -34.88 -28.92
C LYS A 91 29.82 -34.49 -30.03
N GLY A 92 29.49 -33.48 -30.83
CA GLY A 92 30.30 -33.02 -31.95
C GLY A 92 29.85 -33.61 -33.29
N GLU A 93 30.69 -33.44 -34.31
CA GLU A 93 30.46 -33.96 -35.66
C GLU A 93 30.60 -35.49 -35.71
N SER A 94 29.86 -36.13 -36.60
CA SER A 94 29.83 -37.57 -36.78
C SER A 94 31.11 -38.09 -37.46
N GLU A 95 31.77 -39.09 -36.87
CA GLU A 95 33.04 -39.66 -37.38
C GLU A 95 32.86 -40.54 -38.62
N ASP A 96 31.62 -40.88 -38.99
CA ASP A 96 31.21 -41.81 -40.04
C ASP A 96 31.19 -41.21 -41.46
N GLY A 97 31.74 -40.01 -41.64
CA GLY A 97 32.10 -39.43 -42.94
C GLY A 97 30.94 -39.02 -43.85
N LYS A 98 29.69 -39.08 -43.36
CA LYS A 98 28.47 -38.72 -44.12
C LYS A 98 27.97 -37.29 -43.86
N GLY A 99 28.67 -36.52 -43.02
CA GLY A 99 28.25 -35.19 -42.57
C GLY A 99 27.06 -35.25 -41.61
N GLY A 100 27.17 -34.57 -40.46
CA GLY A 100 26.11 -34.53 -39.45
C GLY A 100 26.64 -34.45 -38.03
N TYR A 101 25.74 -34.22 -37.08
CA TYR A 101 26.08 -33.95 -35.68
C TYR A 101 25.45 -34.99 -34.75
N VAL A 102 26.22 -35.43 -33.76
CA VAL A 102 25.83 -36.49 -32.82
C VAL A 102 25.16 -35.90 -31.59
N LEU A 103 23.93 -36.32 -31.34
CA LEU A 103 23.14 -36.02 -30.14
C LEU A 103 22.96 -37.29 -29.30
N GLN A 104 23.38 -37.29 -28.05
CA GLN A 104 23.23 -38.43 -27.15
C GLN A 104 22.08 -38.22 -26.16
N SER A 105 21.09 -39.12 -26.12
CA SER A 105 19.92 -38.97 -25.24
C SER A 105 20.31 -39.10 -23.75
N VAL A 106 19.60 -38.37 -22.87
CA VAL A 106 19.86 -38.32 -21.41
C VAL A 106 19.03 -39.37 -20.59
N LYS A 107 18.47 -40.41 -21.21
CA LYS A 107 17.61 -41.41 -20.50
C LYS A 107 18.37 -42.26 -19.46
N LYS A 108 17.69 -42.60 -18.33
CA LYS A 108 18.24 -43.33 -17.16
C LYS A 108 18.29 -44.87 -17.28
N VAL A 109 17.56 -45.48 -18.22
CA VAL A 109 17.42 -46.96 -18.27
C VAL A 109 17.70 -47.44 -19.70
N GLY A 110 18.83 -48.13 -19.87
CA GLY A 110 19.33 -48.65 -21.15
C GLY A 110 20.53 -47.86 -21.70
N ASN A 111 21.16 -48.41 -22.75
CA ASN A 111 22.27 -47.75 -23.43
C ASN A 111 21.80 -46.41 -24.02
N PRO A 112 22.53 -45.30 -23.80
CA PRO A 112 22.16 -44.00 -24.32
C PRO A 112 22.14 -44.04 -25.85
N VAL A 113 20.97 -43.75 -26.43
CA VAL A 113 20.79 -43.73 -27.89
C VAL A 113 21.49 -42.50 -28.45
N LYS A 114 22.37 -42.71 -29.43
CA LYS A 114 22.97 -41.64 -30.24
C LYS A 114 22.11 -41.43 -31.49
N LEU A 115 21.78 -40.18 -31.77
CA LEU A 115 21.06 -39.72 -32.95
C LEU A 115 22.01 -38.85 -33.77
N ILE A 116 22.08 -39.08 -35.09
CA ILE A 116 22.79 -38.18 -36.02
C ILE A 116 21.76 -37.28 -36.68
N VAL A 117 21.97 -35.96 -36.58
CA VAL A 117 21.11 -34.95 -37.20
C VAL A 117 21.89 -34.12 -38.21
N THR A 118 21.23 -33.71 -39.29
CA THR A 118 21.80 -32.79 -40.28
C THR A 118 21.97 -31.39 -39.69
N GLU A 119 22.90 -30.60 -40.22
CA GLU A 119 23.09 -29.18 -39.87
C GLU A 119 21.78 -28.39 -39.89
N ALA A 120 20.95 -28.57 -40.92
CA ALA A 120 19.65 -27.89 -41.04
C ALA A 120 18.67 -28.22 -39.89
N ILE A 121 18.69 -29.45 -39.38
CA ILE A 121 17.87 -29.86 -38.23
C ILE A 121 18.41 -29.24 -36.95
N LEU A 122 19.74 -29.27 -36.77
CA LEU A 122 20.40 -28.70 -35.59
C LEU A 122 20.19 -27.18 -35.51
N LYS A 123 20.29 -26.47 -36.65
CA LYS A 123 20.06 -25.03 -36.76
C LYS A 123 18.62 -24.60 -36.50
N ASN A 124 17.64 -25.37 -37.00
CA ASN A 124 16.25 -24.90 -37.09
C ASN A 124 15.30 -25.52 -36.07
N ARG A 125 15.64 -26.68 -35.48
CA ARG A 125 14.68 -27.48 -34.70
C ARG A 125 15.20 -27.91 -33.34
N VAL A 126 16.42 -27.54 -32.98
CA VAL A 126 17.07 -27.88 -31.71
C VAL A 126 17.27 -26.59 -30.92
N ALA A 127 16.89 -26.63 -29.64
CA ALA A 127 17.09 -25.51 -28.73
C ALA A 127 18.24 -25.77 -27.74
N THR A 128 18.94 -24.72 -27.32
CA THR A 128 19.83 -24.78 -26.17
C THR A 128 19.04 -24.96 -24.88
N ALA A 129 19.67 -25.64 -23.92
CA ALA A 129 19.12 -25.82 -22.59
C ALA A 129 20.19 -25.59 -21.53
N SER A 130 19.83 -24.93 -20.44
CA SER A 130 20.70 -24.74 -19.29
C SER A 130 20.91 -26.03 -18.49
N ASN A 131 19.98 -27.00 -18.59
CA ASN A 131 20.04 -28.28 -17.88
C ASN A 131 19.22 -29.39 -18.60
N THR A 132 19.18 -30.61 -18.06
CA THR A 132 18.55 -31.78 -18.70
C THR A 132 17.56 -32.51 -17.80
N LYS A 133 16.46 -33.05 -18.36
CA LYS A 133 15.53 -33.96 -17.68
C LYS A 133 15.43 -35.31 -18.40
N THR A 134 15.04 -36.33 -17.66
CA THR A 134 14.80 -37.69 -18.20
C THR A 134 13.39 -37.87 -18.79
N ARG A 135 12.44 -37.02 -18.40
CA ARG A 135 11.05 -37.06 -18.89
C ARG A 135 10.90 -36.23 -20.16
N LYS A 136 10.06 -36.71 -21.07
CA LYS A 136 9.71 -36.01 -22.31
C LYS A 136 8.83 -34.80 -21.99
N ALA A 137 9.21 -33.62 -22.48
CA ALA A 137 8.42 -32.40 -22.39
C ALA A 137 7.41 -32.32 -23.56
N LYS A 138 6.25 -31.72 -23.32
CA LYS A 138 5.27 -31.41 -24.37
C LYS A 138 5.77 -30.20 -25.16
N ASP A 139 5.81 -30.30 -26.48
CA ASP A 139 6.26 -29.21 -27.36
C ASP A 139 5.09 -28.25 -27.64
N LEU A 140 4.82 -27.37 -26.67
CA LEU A 140 3.71 -26.41 -26.72
C LEU A 140 3.92 -25.34 -27.80
N ARG A 141 5.17 -24.92 -28.07
CA ARG A 141 5.49 -23.98 -29.15
C ARG A 141 5.10 -24.51 -30.52
N LYS A 142 5.31 -25.81 -30.78
CA LYS A 142 4.82 -26.44 -32.01
C LYS A 142 3.30 -26.40 -32.15
N ILE A 143 2.59 -26.65 -31.05
CA ILE A 143 1.12 -26.61 -31.04
C ILE A 143 0.64 -25.18 -31.30
N LEU A 144 1.28 -24.19 -30.68
CA LEU A 144 0.98 -22.78 -30.88
C LEU A 144 1.28 -22.34 -32.32
N ALA A 145 2.46 -22.68 -32.86
CA ALA A 145 2.85 -22.39 -34.24
C ALA A 145 1.81 -22.90 -35.24
N LYS A 146 1.34 -24.15 -35.06
CA LYS A 146 0.25 -24.70 -35.88
C LYS A 146 -1.07 -23.94 -35.69
N HIS A 147 -1.38 -23.49 -34.48
CA HIS A 147 -2.60 -22.74 -34.18
C HIS A 147 -2.62 -21.35 -34.85
N ILE A 148 -1.46 -20.71 -34.98
CA ILE A 148 -1.30 -19.38 -35.59
C ILE A 148 -0.83 -19.42 -37.06
N ASN A 149 -0.78 -20.61 -37.69
CA ASN A 149 -0.32 -20.85 -39.07
C ASN A 149 1.13 -20.39 -39.34
N LEU A 150 2.03 -20.65 -38.39
CA LEU A 150 3.47 -20.45 -38.59
C LEU A 150 4.10 -21.76 -39.10
N GLU A 151 4.59 -21.75 -40.36
CA GLU A 151 5.11 -22.95 -41.04
C GLU A 151 6.41 -23.48 -40.41
N ASP A 152 7.35 -22.58 -40.11
CA ASP A 152 8.59 -22.86 -39.39
C ASP A 152 8.69 -21.93 -38.18
N TYR A 153 9.09 -22.48 -37.03
CA TYR A 153 9.27 -21.73 -35.78
C TYR A 153 10.64 -21.98 -35.18
N ASN A 154 11.21 -20.95 -34.56
CA ASN A 154 12.43 -21.05 -33.80
C ASN A 154 12.17 -21.57 -32.38
N ALA A 155 12.98 -22.52 -31.95
CA ALA A 155 12.89 -23.16 -30.64
C ALA A 155 13.74 -22.46 -29.57
N ASN A 156 14.65 -21.54 -29.94
CA ASN A 156 15.53 -20.80 -29.03
C ASN A 156 14.90 -19.52 -28.50
N ASN A 157 15.54 -18.94 -27.48
CA ASN A 157 15.20 -17.64 -26.88
C ASN A 157 16.38 -16.69 -27.05
N ASN A 158 16.53 -16.16 -28.26
CA ASN A 158 17.64 -15.27 -28.59
C ASN A 158 17.41 -13.86 -28.06
N LYS A 159 16.14 -13.44 -27.97
CA LYS A 159 15.74 -12.15 -27.41
C LYS A 159 15.31 -12.30 -25.97
N LYS A 160 16.01 -11.63 -25.07
CA LYS A 160 15.82 -11.69 -23.63
C LYS A 160 15.40 -10.34 -23.08
N ILE A 161 14.47 -10.35 -22.13
CA ILE A 161 13.97 -9.15 -21.47
C ILE A 161 13.96 -9.34 -19.96
N MET A 162 13.98 -8.22 -19.23
CA MET A 162 13.74 -8.19 -17.79
C MET A 162 12.42 -7.48 -17.49
N ILE A 163 11.62 -8.02 -16.56
CA ILE A 163 10.38 -7.42 -16.10
C ILE A 163 10.46 -7.24 -14.59
N ILE A 164 10.41 -5.99 -14.15
CA ILE A 164 10.42 -5.58 -12.74
C ILE A 164 8.99 -5.12 -12.39
N ALA A 165 8.32 -5.83 -11.49
CA ALA A 165 6.94 -5.53 -11.09
C ALA A 165 6.65 -6.05 -9.68
N ASP A 166 5.52 -5.63 -9.10
CA ASP A 166 5.10 -6.11 -7.79
C ASP A 166 4.90 -7.62 -7.72
N MET A 167 5.34 -8.23 -6.61
CA MET A 167 5.24 -9.67 -6.42
C MET A 167 3.79 -10.16 -6.41
N SER A 168 2.85 -9.32 -5.96
CA SER A 168 1.41 -9.57 -6.03
C SER A 168 0.93 -9.74 -7.49
N ILE A 169 1.43 -8.90 -8.40
CA ILE A 169 1.13 -8.96 -9.84
C ILE A 169 1.84 -10.16 -10.48
N LEU A 170 3.13 -10.37 -10.19
CA LEU A 170 3.91 -11.47 -10.74
C LEU A 170 3.32 -12.84 -10.36
N LYS A 171 2.86 -13.02 -9.12
CA LYS A 171 2.15 -14.25 -8.71
C LYS A 171 0.91 -14.51 -9.56
N LYS A 172 0.11 -13.46 -9.87
CA LYS A 172 -1.04 -13.60 -10.76
C LYS A 172 -0.62 -13.98 -12.19
N ILE A 173 0.49 -13.42 -12.68
CA ILE A 173 1.06 -13.78 -14.00
C ILE A 173 1.44 -15.27 -14.02
N PHE A 174 2.15 -15.77 -13.01
CA PHE A 174 2.66 -17.15 -12.99
C PHE A 174 1.56 -18.21 -13.02
N GLU A 175 0.36 -17.87 -12.56
CA GLU A 175 -0.81 -18.75 -12.53
C GLU A 175 -1.71 -18.64 -13.78
N ILE A 176 -1.35 -17.81 -14.76
CA ILE A 176 -2.14 -17.66 -16.00
C ILE A 176 -2.25 -19.00 -16.73
N LYS A 177 -3.49 -19.35 -17.09
CA LYS A 177 -3.84 -20.49 -17.93
C LYS A 177 -4.23 -20.02 -19.33
N LEU A 178 -3.73 -20.71 -20.33
CA LEU A 178 -3.92 -20.45 -21.75
C LEU A 178 -4.57 -21.65 -22.42
N THR A 179 -5.45 -21.42 -23.39
CA THR A 179 -6.10 -22.45 -24.18
C THR A 179 -5.93 -22.19 -25.68
N PHE A 180 -5.31 -23.14 -26.39
CA PHE A 180 -5.17 -23.08 -27.84
C PHE A 180 -5.05 -24.47 -28.45
N GLY A 181 -5.56 -24.64 -29.67
CA GLY A 181 -5.48 -25.91 -30.41
C GLY A 181 -6.05 -27.12 -29.63
N GLY A 182 -7.05 -26.92 -28.76
CA GLY A 182 -7.63 -27.96 -27.91
C GLY A 182 -6.73 -28.40 -26.74
N THR A 183 -5.69 -27.62 -26.41
CA THR A 183 -4.80 -27.83 -25.27
C THR A 183 -4.93 -26.67 -24.28
N GLU A 184 -5.00 -26.99 -22.99
CA GLU A 184 -4.80 -26.05 -21.87
C GLU A 184 -3.35 -26.17 -21.37
N CYS A 185 -2.72 -25.04 -21.05
CA CYS A 185 -1.40 -24.99 -20.42
C CYS A 185 -1.21 -23.71 -19.58
N TYR A 186 -0.26 -23.72 -18.66
CA TYR A 186 0.16 -22.53 -17.90
C TYR A 186 1.15 -21.67 -18.69
N ILE A 187 1.24 -20.38 -18.35
CA ILE A 187 2.17 -19.46 -19.00
C ILE A 187 3.63 -19.93 -18.87
N GLY A 188 4.01 -20.49 -17.71
CA GLY A 188 5.37 -20.99 -17.47
C GLY A 188 5.72 -22.22 -18.31
N GLU A 189 4.73 -22.97 -18.81
CA GLU A 189 4.98 -24.07 -19.74
C GLU A 189 5.31 -23.58 -21.16
N LEU A 190 4.93 -22.35 -21.50
CA LEU A 190 5.07 -21.76 -22.83
C LEU A 190 6.20 -20.72 -22.92
N CYS A 191 6.31 -19.87 -21.90
CA CYS A 191 7.32 -18.83 -21.74
C CYS A 191 8.37 -19.29 -20.72
N SER A 192 9.57 -19.62 -21.22
CA SER A 192 10.71 -19.94 -20.35
C SER A 192 11.10 -18.69 -19.55
N ALA A 193 10.99 -18.76 -18.23
CA ALA A 193 11.27 -17.62 -17.37
C ALA A 193 11.87 -18.03 -16.03
N VAL A 194 12.65 -17.12 -15.48
CA VAL A 194 13.20 -17.21 -14.13
C VAL A 194 12.76 -15.98 -13.33
N TYR A 195 12.61 -16.18 -12.04
CA TYR A 195 12.44 -15.14 -11.04
C TYR A 195 13.74 -15.01 -10.26
N ILE A 196 14.29 -13.80 -10.22
CA ILE A 196 15.49 -13.46 -9.44
C ILE A 196 15.02 -13.18 -8.01
N THR A 197 15.46 -14.03 -7.08
CA THR A 197 15.14 -13.85 -5.66
C THR A 197 15.94 -12.71 -5.07
N LYS A 198 15.58 -12.32 -3.85
CA LYS A 198 16.24 -11.22 -3.14
C LYS A 198 17.71 -11.50 -2.83
N GLU A 199 18.06 -12.78 -2.73
CA GLU A 199 19.43 -13.25 -2.53
C GLU A 199 20.24 -13.25 -3.84
N GLY A 200 19.65 -12.81 -4.97
CA GLY A 200 20.25 -12.85 -6.29
C GLY A 200 20.24 -14.24 -6.93
N GLU A 201 19.44 -15.18 -6.42
CA GLU A 201 19.35 -16.53 -6.98
C GLU A 201 18.28 -16.62 -8.08
N GLU A 202 18.58 -17.35 -9.16
CA GLU A 202 17.57 -17.68 -10.17
C GLU A 202 16.67 -18.83 -9.70
N ARG A 203 15.35 -18.60 -9.67
CA ARG A 203 14.35 -19.64 -9.49
C ARG A 203 13.45 -19.74 -10.71
N ARG A 204 13.25 -20.95 -11.21
CA ARG A 204 12.29 -21.18 -12.30
C ARG A 204 10.87 -20.90 -11.81
N ILE A 205 10.07 -20.28 -12.66
CA ILE A 205 8.67 -19.98 -12.33
C ILE A 205 7.84 -21.27 -12.25
N PRO A 206 6.69 -21.26 -11.53
CA PRO A 206 5.78 -22.39 -11.47
C PRO A 206 5.45 -22.95 -12.86
N HIS A 207 5.27 -24.27 -12.93
CA HIS A 207 4.93 -25.00 -14.15
C HIS A 207 5.96 -24.91 -15.30
N ASP A 208 7.16 -24.32 -15.13
CA ASP A 208 8.20 -24.39 -16.17
C ASP A 208 8.69 -25.85 -16.34
N LEU A 209 8.21 -26.47 -17.42
CA LEU A 209 8.56 -27.83 -17.77
C LEU A 209 9.94 -27.92 -18.42
N SER A 210 10.46 -26.80 -18.94
CA SER A 210 11.68 -26.73 -19.73
C SER A 210 12.89 -26.28 -18.91
N TYR A 211 14.07 -26.80 -19.23
CA TYR A 211 15.34 -26.13 -18.90
C TYR A 211 15.86 -25.32 -20.08
N SER A 212 14.95 -24.78 -20.90
CA SER A 212 15.39 -23.89 -21.98
C SER A 212 15.97 -22.61 -21.39
N ASP A 213 16.85 -21.94 -22.14
CA ASP A 213 17.37 -20.65 -21.70
C ASP A 213 16.22 -19.68 -21.43
N PRO A 214 16.27 -18.90 -20.34
CA PRO A 214 15.18 -18.00 -19.99
C PRO A 214 15.01 -16.92 -21.06
N MET A 215 13.76 -16.74 -21.49
CA MET A 215 13.33 -15.62 -22.33
C MET A 215 13.13 -14.36 -21.48
N VAL A 216 12.72 -14.55 -20.22
CA VAL A 216 12.31 -13.46 -19.32
C VAL A 216 12.91 -13.67 -17.94
N TYR A 217 13.46 -12.58 -17.41
CA TYR A 217 13.92 -12.48 -16.03
C TYR A 217 12.94 -11.60 -15.26
N PHE A 218 12.25 -12.17 -14.27
CA PHE A 218 11.36 -11.43 -13.39
C PHE A 218 12.09 -10.99 -12.12
N CYS A 219 11.82 -9.79 -11.66
CA CYS A 219 12.29 -9.29 -10.36
C CYS A 219 11.19 -8.46 -9.69
N SER A 220 11.22 -8.37 -8.36
CA SER A 220 10.28 -7.54 -7.60
C SER A 220 10.90 -6.28 -6.97
N SER A 221 12.19 -6.03 -7.23
CA SER A 221 12.95 -4.90 -6.66
C SER A 221 13.92 -4.33 -7.70
N THR A 222 14.01 -3.01 -7.82
CA THR A 222 15.00 -2.35 -8.70
C THR A 222 16.42 -2.54 -8.18
N SER A 223 16.61 -2.59 -6.86
CA SER A 223 17.93 -2.82 -6.25
C SER A 223 18.54 -4.17 -6.62
N VAL A 224 17.74 -5.24 -6.51
CA VAL A 224 18.15 -6.61 -6.82
C VAL A 224 18.39 -6.73 -8.32
N ALA A 225 17.55 -6.11 -9.15
CA ALA A 225 17.73 -6.12 -10.59
C ALA A 225 19.04 -5.45 -11.02
N ALA A 226 19.36 -4.27 -10.46
CA ALA A 226 20.61 -3.56 -10.75
C ALA A 226 21.84 -4.39 -10.35
N GLN A 227 21.87 -4.90 -9.11
CA GLN A 227 22.96 -5.74 -8.62
C GLN A 227 23.12 -7.02 -9.45
N TYR A 228 22.02 -7.70 -9.75
CA TYR A 228 22.04 -8.92 -10.54
C TYR A 228 22.50 -8.67 -11.97
N TYR A 229 22.21 -7.48 -12.52
CA TYR A 229 22.73 -7.09 -13.81
C TYR A 229 24.26 -6.99 -13.79
N ASP A 230 24.81 -6.22 -12.86
CA ASP A 230 26.26 -6.00 -12.71
C ASP A 230 27.03 -7.31 -12.46
N ASP A 231 26.48 -8.18 -11.60
CA ASP A 231 27.17 -9.39 -11.17
C ASP A 231 27.06 -10.53 -12.20
N VAL A 232 25.90 -10.67 -12.85
CA VAL A 232 25.53 -11.90 -13.58
C VAL A 232 25.11 -11.62 -15.03
N LEU A 233 24.25 -10.63 -15.27
CA LEU A 233 23.66 -10.42 -16.60
C LEU A 233 24.48 -9.54 -17.54
N TYR A 234 25.56 -8.87 -17.12
CA TYR A 234 26.42 -8.09 -18.03
C TYR A 234 26.96 -8.91 -19.23
N LYS A 235 27.00 -10.25 -19.11
CA LYS A 235 27.37 -11.18 -20.21
C LYS A 235 26.19 -11.64 -21.07
N THR A 236 24.98 -11.33 -20.65
CA THR A 236 23.73 -11.71 -21.31
C THR A 236 23.19 -10.51 -22.08
N VAL A 237 23.00 -10.65 -23.39
CA VAL A 237 22.42 -9.57 -24.21
C VAL A 237 20.92 -9.43 -23.87
N LEU A 238 20.59 -8.48 -23.00
CA LEU A 238 19.21 -8.05 -22.74
C LEU A 238 18.80 -7.02 -23.80
N GLU A 239 17.60 -7.18 -24.37
CA GLU A 239 17.06 -6.21 -25.33
C GLU A 239 16.42 -5.02 -24.62
N LYS A 240 15.71 -5.28 -23.52
CA LYS A 240 14.94 -4.25 -22.81
C LYS A 240 14.63 -4.61 -21.37
N ILE A 241 14.57 -3.60 -20.50
CA ILE A 241 14.10 -3.69 -19.12
C ILE A 241 12.74 -2.98 -19.01
N PHE A 242 11.73 -3.69 -18.54
CA PHE A 242 10.40 -3.16 -18.26
C PHE A 242 10.23 -2.97 -16.76
N ILE A 243 9.86 -1.77 -16.32
CA ILE A 243 9.65 -1.44 -14.91
C ILE A 243 8.21 -0.96 -14.74
N LEU A 244 7.41 -1.69 -13.97
CA LEU A 244 5.96 -1.49 -13.87
C LEU A 244 5.54 -1.34 -12.40
N GLY A 245 5.21 -0.13 -11.97
CA GLY A 245 4.72 0.13 -10.62
C GLY A 245 5.07 1.51 -10.08
N ASN A 246 4.10 2.19 -9.44
CA ASN A 246 4.29 3.48 -8.78
C ASN A 246 5.35 3.44 -7.68
N LYS A 247 5.51 2.31 -6.99
CA LYS A 247 6.45 2.16 -5.88
C LYS A 247 7.91 2.41 -6.27
N PHE A 248 8.27 2.18 -7.53
CA PHE A 248 9.64 2.34 -8.01
C PHE A 248 10.06 3.80 -8.19
N PHE A 249 9.10 4.73 -8.18
CA PHE A 249 9.36 6.16 -8.25
C PHE A 249 9.53 6.79 -6.86
N LYS A 250 9.35 6.05 -5.76
CA LYS A 250 9.34 6.58 -4.39
C LYS A 250 10.50 6.07 -3.55
N GLY A 251 10.94 6.89 -2.59
CA GLY A 251 11.96 6.52 -1.59
C GLY A 251 13.25 5.99 -2.19
N LYS A 252 13.90 5.02 -1.51
CA LYS A 252 15.16 4.42 -1.98
C LYS A 252 15.02 3.61 -3.28
N GLN A 253 13.83 3.10 -3.63
CA GLN A 253 13.62 2.39 -4.91
C GLN A 253 13.86 3.31 -6.11
N ARG A 254 13.59 4.62 -5.94
CA ARG A 254 13.92 5.66 -6.92
C ARG A 254 15.43 5.79 -7.13
N ASP A 255 16.21 5.69 -6.07
CA ASP A 255 17.67 5.80 -6.16
C ASP A 255 18.24 4.63 -6.98
N TYR A 256 17.72 3.42 -6.78
CA TYR A 256 18.09 2.25 -7.60
C TYR A 256 17.50 2.28 -9.02
N LEU A 257 16.38 2.97 -9.22
CA LEU A 257 15.87 3.24 -10.56
C LEU A 257 16.87 4.09 -11.35
N TYR A 258 17.53 5.08 -10.73
CA TYR A 258 18.62 5.81 -11.39
C TYR A 258 19.78 4.90 -11.76
N SER A 259 20.17 3.96 -10.90
CA SER A 259 21.22 2.99 -11.25
C SER A 259 20.86 2.14 -12.48
N LEU A 260 19.59 1.77 -12.65
CA LEU A 260 19.14 1.09 -13.86
C LEU A 260 19.16 2.01 -15.09
N ILE A 261 18.85 3.30 -14.92
CA ILE A 261 18.96 4.30 -15.99
C ILE A 261 20.43 4.53 -16.38
N ASP A 262 21.35 4.56 -15.41
CA ASP A 262 22.79 4.66 -15.68
C ASP A 262 23.28 3.44 -16.50
N ILE A 263 22.79 2.23 -16.17
CA ILE A 263 23.05 1.02 -16.96
C ILE A 263 22.51 1.16 -18.40
N HIS A 264 21.36 1.81 -18.60
CA HIS A 264 20.85 2.10 -19.94
C HIS A 264 21.83 2.97 -20.73
N ASP A 265 22.33 4.04 -20.11
CA ASP A 265 23.24 5.00 -20.75
C ASP A 265 24.61 4.35 -21.09
N ASP A 266 25.12 3.50 -20.20
CA ASP A 266 26.43 2.85 -20.35
C ASP A 266 26.40 1.65 -21.32
N GLU A 267 25.38 0.80 -21.25
CA GLU A 267 25.32 -0.49 -21.97
C GLU A 267 24.33 -0.48 -23.16
N ASN A 268 23.66 0.66 -23.41
CA ASN A 268 22.70 0.85 -24.50
C ASN A 268 21.53 -0.17 -24.48
N ILE A 269 21.06 -0.52 -23.27
CA ILE A 269 19.89 -1.38 -23.07
C ILE A 269 18.65 -0.51 -22.91
N ALA A 270 17.64 -0.68 -23.75
CA ALA A 270 16.44 0.16 -23.66
C ALA A 270 15.66 -0.07 -22.35
N ILE A 271 14.99 0.97 -21.85
CA ILE A 271 14.14 0.92 -20.65
C ILE A 271 12.72 1.39 -20.98
N ALA A 272 11.72 0.63 -20.55
CA ALA A 272 10.33 1.08 -20.54
C ALA A 272 9.82 1.24 -19.10
N LEU A 273 9.49 2.46 -18.70
CA LEU A 273 8.90 2.77 -17.40
C LEU A 273 7.39 2.90 -17.51
N PHE A 274 6.66 2.24 -16.62
CA PHE A 274 5.21 2.35 -16.51
C PHE A 274 4.81 2.77 -15.11
N GLY A 275 3.99 3.83 -15.05
CA GLY A 275 3.46 4.37 -13.81
C GLY A 275 2.05 4.93 -14.01
N SER A 276 1.45 5.42 -12.93
CA SER A 276 0.19 6.15 -12.99
C SER A 276 0.36 7.66 -13.26
N ALA A 277 -0.70 8.31 -13.72
CA ALA A 277 -0.76 9.76 -13.85
C ALA A 277 -0.61 10.42 -12.47
N ASP A 278 -1.08 9.78 -11.40
CA ASP A 278 -0.94 10.27 -10.03
C ASP A 278 0.55 10.40 -9.64
N ILE A 279 1.36 9.36 -9.88
CA ILE A 279 2.80 9.44 -9.58
C ILE A 279 3.51 10.50 -10.42
N LEU A 280 3.11 10.68 -11.68
CA LEU A 280 3.63 11.74 -12.55
C LEU A 280 3.29 13.14 -12.01
N MET A 281 2.12 13.31 -11.38
CA MET A 281 1.68 14.58 -10.79
C MET A 281 2.31 14.90 -9.43
N GLN A 282 3.15 14.00 -8.92
CA GLN A 282 3.95 14.15 -7.71
C GLN A 282 5.38 14.58 -8.06
N LYS A 283 6.07 15.24 -7.12
CA LYS A 283 7.47 15.68 -7.31
C LYS A 283 8.39 14.51 -7.66
N ASP A 284 8.17 13.36 -7.03
CA ASP A 284 9.03 12.19 -7.16
C ASP A 284 8.97 11.50 -8.53
N GLY A 285 7.87 11.65 -9.27
CA GLY A 285 7.68 11.00 -10.57
C GLY A 285 8.32 11.72 -11.76
N VAL A 286 8.64 13.01 -11.62
CA VAL A 286 9.09 13.86 -12.76
C VAL A 286 10.58 13.73 -13.04
N ASP A 287 11.42 13.50 -12.02
CA ASP A 287 12.87 13.50 -12.20
C ASP A 287 13.40 12.26 -12.96
N PRO A 288 12.93 11.03 -12.70
CA PRO A 288 13.42 9.84 -13.40
C PRO A 288 13.19 9.85 -14.92
N ILE A 289 12.17 10.56 -15.39
CA ILE A 289 11.78 10.57 -16.82
C ILE A 289 12.49 11.61 -17.66
N LYS A 290 13.15 12.61 -17.05
CA LYS A 290 13.90 13.62 -17.81
C LYS A 290 15.03 13.02 -18.64
N ASN A 291 15.50 11.85 -18.24
CA ASN A 291 16.62 11.15 -18.88
C ASN A 291 16.16 10.19 -20.00
N LEU A 292 14.86 10.06 -20.24
CA LEU A 292 14.33 9.13 -21.25
C LEU A 292 13.94 9.87 -22.55
N GLU A 293 14.09 9.17 -23.68
CA GLU A 293 13.95 9.75 -25.02
C GLU A 293 12.50 10.09 -25.40
N MET A 294 11.52 9.30 -24.92
CA MET A 294 10.11 9.45 -25.24
C MET A 294 9.26 9.27 -23.98
N ASN A 295 8.56 10.31 -23.55
CA ASN A 295 7.70 10.19 -22.36
C ASN A 295 6.27 10.52 -22.76
N HIS A 296 5.36 9.59 -22.50
CA HIS A 296 3.96 9.71 -22.89
C HIS A 296 3.07 9.64 -21.66
N LEU A 297 2.14 10.59 -21.55
CA LEU A 297 0.98 10.45 -20.68
C LEU A 297 -0.17 9.92 -21.54
N PHE A 298 -0.81 8.84 -21.09
CA PHE A 298 -2.01 8.33 -21.72
C PHE A 298 -3.05 9.44 -21.75
N SER A 299 -3.36 9.86 -22.96
CA SER A 299 -4.51 10.69 -23.26
C SER A 299 -5.36 9.88 -24.24
N PRO A 300 -6.62 9.59 -23.92
CA PRO A 300 -7.52 9.02 -24.89
C PRO A 300 -7.70 10.06 -25.98
N ILE A 301 -6.94 9.86 -27.05
CA ILE A 301 -7.24 10.30 -28.40
C ILE A 301 -6.79 11.73 -28.75
N LYS A 302 -6.09 11.80 -29.88
CA LYS A 302 -5.96 12.91 -30.85
C LYS A 302 -7.28 13.67 -31.21
N ILE A 303 -8.39 13.50 -30.49
CA ILE A 303 -9.71 14.14 -30.68
C ILE A 303 -9.94 15.28 -29.65
N ILE A 304 -8.94 15.65 -28.84
CA ILE A 304 -8.98 16.90 -28.04
C ILE A 304 -8.93 18.16 -28.94
N ALA A 305 -8.88 18.00 -30.26
CA ALA A 305 -8.95 19.11 -31.21
C ALA A 305 -10.34 19.79 -31.29
N GLU A 306 -11.43 19.22 -30.74
CA GLU A 306 -12.79 19.74 -30.99
C GLU A 306 -13.60 20.18 -29.75
N THR A 307 -13.18 19.87 -28.51
CA THR A 307 -13.84 20.38 -27.28
C THR A 307 -12.83 21.05 -26.35
N SER A 308 -12.92 22.36 -26.18
CA SER A 308 -12.07 23.12 -25.26
C SER A 308 -12.50 22.84 -23.81
N THR A 309 -11.75 22.00 -23.09
CA THR A 309 -11.85 21.91 -21.62
C THR A 309 -11.72 23.31 -21.03
N MET A 310 -12.63 23.68 -20.12
CA MET A 310 -12.63 24.99 -19.46
C MET A 310 -12.39 24.83 -17.97
N PHE A 311 -11.61 25.74 -17.40
CA PHE A 311 -11.30 25.79 -15.97
C PHE A 311 -11.79 27.11 -15.38
N ASN A 312 -12.57 27.03 -14.31
CA ASN A 312 -13.08 28.19 -13.59
C ASN A 312 -12.63 28.11 -12.12
N PHE A 313 -12.01 29.18 -11.64
CA PHE A 313 -11.67 29.34 -10.23
C PHE A 313 -12.75 30.17 -9.54
N ILE A 314 -13.39 29.63 -8.51
CA ILE A 314 -14.51 30.28 -7.83
C ILE A 314 -14.21 30.46 -6.34
N PRO A 315 -14.07 31.71 -5.85
CA PRO A 315 -13.96 31.98 -4.43
C PRO A 315 -15.31 31.79 -3.74
N ILE A 316 -15.32 31.05 -2.63
CA ILE A 316 -16.47 30.93 -1.73
C ILE A 316 -16.41 32.08 -0.72
N GLN A 317 -17.37 32.99 -0.84
CA GLN A 317 -17.56 34.11 0.06
C GLN A 317 -17.98 33.63 1.46
N HIS A 318 -17.52 34.32 2.49
CA HIS A 318 -17.85 34.01 3.90
C HIS A 318 -18.00 35.28 4.73
N ASN A 319 -18.52 35.14 5.95
CA ASN A 319 -18.62 36.26 6.88
C ASN A 319 -17.26 36.57 7.55
N ARG A 320 -17.16 37.75 8.18
CA ARG A 320 -15.95 38.20 8.88
C ARG A 320 -15.60 37.32 10.07
N GLU A 321 -16.59 36.78 10.76
CA GLU A 321 -16.42 35.89 11.91
C GLU A 321 -15.64 34.63 11.50
N PHE A 322 -16.00 34.02 10.36
CA PHE A 322 -15.29 32.86 9.82
C PHE A 322 -13.81 33.17 9.57
N THR A 323 -13.52 34.31 8.93
CA THR A 323 -12.14 34.76 8.71
C THR A 323 -11.37 34.88 10.02
N MET A 324 -11.97 35.52 11.03
CA MET A 324 -11.31 35.69 12.32
C MET A 324 -11.02 34.34 12.99
N SER A 325 -11.95 33.39 12.97
CA SER A 325 -11.74 32.08 13.59
C SER A 325 -10.71 31.23 12.83
N VAL A 326 -10.66 31.33 11.49
CA VAL A 326 -9.62 30.67 10.67
C VAL A 326 -8.24 31.21 11.03
N GLU A 327 -8.07 32.53 11.09
CA GLU A 327 -6.78 33.16 11.41
C GLU A 327 -6.33 32.87 12.85
N LYS A 328 -7.26 32.81 13.81
CA LYS A 328 -6.92 32.39 15.18
C LYS A 328 -6.41 30.96 15.23
N LEU A 329 -7.11 30.02 14.60
CA LEU A 329 -6.69 28.62 14.57
C LEU A 329 -5.35 28.44 13.84
N ARG A 330 -5.08 29.22 12.78
CA ARG A 330 -3.76 29.29 12.15
C ARG A 330 -2.68 29.75 13.11
N GLY A 331 -2.95 30.79 13.89
CA GLY A 331 -2.05 31.27 14.93
C GLY A 331 -1.72 30.17 15.95
N ASP A 332 -2.73 29.41 16.37
CA ASP A 332 -2.54 28.29 17.31
C ASP A 332 -1.70 27.15 16.70
N ILE A 333 -1.96 26.80 15.44
CA ILE A 333 -1.16 25.84 14.66
C ILE A 333 0.31 26.29 14.59
N GLU A 334 0.56 27.57 14.30
CA GLU A 334 1.92 28.08 14.14
C GLU A 334 2.71 28.09 15.45
N LYS A 335 2.07 28.41 16.58
CA LYS A 335 2.69 28.35 17.92
C LYS A 335 3.22 26.95 18.26
N ILE A 336 2.48 25.91 17.88
CA ILE A 336 2.82 24.52 18.24
C ILE A 336 3.64 23.80 17.16
N ARG A 337 3.79 24.40 15.96
CA ARG A 337 4.37 23.78 14.77
C ARG A 337 5.75 23.15 14.99
N PHE A 338 6.61 23.84 15.74
CA PHE A 338 7.98 23.39 16.02
C PHE A 338 8.13 22.63 17.34
N SER A 339 7.03 22.32 18.05
CA SER A 339 7.04 21.61 19.32
C SER A 339 6.93 20.09 19.10
N PRO A 340 8.00 19.29 19.35
CA PRO A 340 7.97 17.85 19.09
C PRO A 340 6.88 17.12 19.88
N GLN A 341 6.59 17.59 21.10
CA GLN A 341 5.56 17.03 21.98
C GLN A 341 4.11 17.29 21.52
N HIS A 342 3.89 18.27 20.63
CA HIS A 342 2.56 18.66 20.14
C HIS A 342 2.29 18.23 18.69
N LYS A 343 3.17 17.42 18.08
CA LYS A 343 3.06 17.00 16.67
C LYS A 343 1.71 16.34 16.34
N TYR A 344 1.16 15.55 17.26
CA TYR A 344 -0.16 14.93 17.09
C TYR A 344 -1.31 15.94 17.17
N LEU A 345 -1.26 16.90 18.10
CA LEU A 345 -2.23 18.01 18.15
C LEU A 345 -2.19 18.83 16.86
N LEU A 346 -0.98 19.21 16.42
CA LEU A 346 -0.75 19.94 15.17
C LEU A 346 -1.44 19.26 14.00
N LYS A 347 -1.24 17.95 13.84
CA LYS A 347 -1.92 17.14 12.81
C LYS A 347 -3.45 17.27 12.91
N MET A 348 -4.02 17.03 14.08
CA MET A 348 -5.48 17.05 14.23
C MET A 348 -6.08 18.43 13.92
N LEU A 349 -5.43 19.51 14.36
CA LEU A 349 -5.87 20.88 14.06
C LEU A 349 -5.78 21.20 12.56
N VAL A 350 -4.71 20.75 11.89
CA VAL A 350 -4.53 20.91 10.44
C VAL A 350 -5.61 20.13 9.67
N ILE A 351 -5.88 18.87 10.02
CA ILE A 351 -6.95 18.06 9.41
C ILE A 351 -8.31 18.72 9.60
N TYR A 352 -8.58 19.17 10.82
CA TYR A 352 -9.83 19.84 11.15
C TYR A 352 -10.01 21.11 10.32
N LEU A 353 -9.00 21.99 10.29
CA LEU A 353 -9.03 23.22 9.52
C LEU A 353 -9.26 22.95 8.03
N ARG A 354 -8.54 21.99 7.44
CA ARG A 354 -8.74 21.59 6.03
C ARG A 354 -10.15 21.07 5.77
N SER A 355 -10.68 20.26 6.69
CA SER A 355 -12.02 19.66 6.55
C SER A 355 -13.12 20.73 6.71
N ILE A 356 -12.93 21.70 7.60
CA ILE A 356 -13.81 22.88 7.72
C ILE A 356 -13.81 23.69 6.42
N LEU A 357 -12.63 23.96 5.87
CA LEU A 357 -12.48 24.74 4.63
C LEU A 357 -12.95 23.98 3.37
N GLY A 358 -13.04 22.65 3.43
CA GLY A 358 -13.57 21.79 2.37
C GLY A 358 -15.06 21.48 2.49
N GLN A 359 -15.75 21.99 3.51
CA GLN A 359 -17.17 21.72 3.74
C GLN A 359 -18.03 22.10 2.53
N VAL A 360 -18.87 21.15 2.11
CA VAL A 360 -19.86 21.35 1.05
C VAL A 360 -21.28 21.44 1.61
N VAL A 361 -21.51 20.96 2.82
CA VAL A 361 -22.81 21.03 3.50
C VAL A 361 -22.68 21.73 4.84
N GLY A 362 -23.80 22.25 5.35
CA GLY A 362 -23.78 23.14 6.50
C GLY A 362 -23.29 22.55 7.83
N THR A 363 -23.58 21.28 8.11
CA THR A 363 -23.13 20.61 9.36
C THR A 363 -22.76 19.18 9.06
N TYR A 364 -21.56 18.76 9.47
CA TYR A 364 -21.06 17.39 9.36
C TYR A 364 -20.87 16.78 10.75
N LYS A 365 -21.36 15.55 10.95
CA LYS A 365 -21.11 14.80 12.20
C LYS A 365 -19.64 14.41 12.34
N CYS A 366 -18.95 14.16 11.24
CA CYS A 366 -17.52 13.82 11.27
C CYS A 366 -16.69 14.97 11.84
N LEU A 367 -17.02 16.22 11.51
CA LEU A 367 -16.34 17.41 12.03
C LEU A 367 -16.64 17.65 13.51
N GLU A 368 -17.88 17.46 13.92
CA GLU A 368 -18.25 17.46 15.34
C GLU A 368 -17.43 16.42 16.12
N SER A 369 -17.31 15.20 15.58
CA SER A 369 -16.50 14.15 16.19
C SER A 369 -15.00 14.47 16.22
N MET A 370 -14.46 15.14 15.19
CA MET A 370 -13.06 15.58 15.19
C MET A 370 -12.82 16.64 16.25
N MET A 371 -13.71 17.63 16.34
CA MET A 371 -13.65 18.68 17.37
C MET A 371 -13.64 18.07 18.77
N ILE A 372 -14.61 17.19 19.08
CA ILE A 372 -14.68 16.52 20.40
C ILE A 372 -13.39 15.75 20.72
N LYS A 373 -12.82 15.02 19.75
CA LYS A 373 -11.57 14.29 19.95
C LYS A 373 -10.38 15.20 20.23
N ILE A 374 -10.33 16.37 19.57
CA ILE A 374 -9.29 17.35 19.80
C ILE A 374 -9.44 17.92 21.22
N SER A 375 -10.65 18.28 21.63
CA SER A 375 -10.95 18.77 22.99
C SER A 375 -10.58 17.74 24.05
N GLU A 376 -10.98 16.48 23.89
CA GLU A 376 -10.59 15.38 24.79
C GLU A 376 -9.06 15.21 24.86
N TYR A 377 -8.35 15.43 23.75
CA TYR A 377 -6.89 15.36 23.74
C TYR A 377 -6.25 16.55 24.46
N LEU A 378 -6.78 17.77 24.25
CA LEU A 378 -6.34 19.00 24.91
C LEU A 378 -6.43 18.90 26.43
N GLU A 379 -7.43 18.18 26.98
CA GLU A 379 -7.53 17.92 28.43
C GLU A 379 -6.39 17.06 29.00
N VAL A 380 -5.73 16.26 28.16
CA VAL A 380 -4.71 15.29 28.58
C VAL A 380 -3.29 15.84 28.39
N ILE A 381 -3.11 16.83 27.51
CA ILE A 381 -1.81 17.44 27.23
C ILE A 381 -1.64 18.76 27.97
N ASP A 382 -0.41 19.04 28.42
CA ASP A 382 -0.08 20.25 29.16
C ASP A 382 0.15 21.42 28.19
N ILE A 383 -0.93 22.10 27.79
CA ILE A 383 -0.91 23.28 26.92
C ILE A 383 -1.70 24.44 27.53
N GLU A 384 -1.05 25.60 27.67
CA GLU A 384 -1.63 26.78 28.33
C GLU A 384 -2.85 27.34 27.58
N ASP A 385 -2.89 27.21 26.25
CA ASP A 385 -3.92 27.80 25.37
C ASP A 385 -5.12 26.86 25.09
N SER A 386 -5.28 25.75 25.83
CA SER A 386 -6.30 24.70 25.55
C SER A 386 -7.73 25.23 25.37
N GLU A 387 -8.22 26.06 26.31
CA GLU A 387 -9.56 26.65 26.24
C GLU A 387 -9.75 27.56 25.02
N THR A 388 -8.70 28.25 24.60
CA THR A 388 -8.75 29.15 23.44
C THR A 388 -8.85 28.34 22.14
N ILE A 389 -8.08 27.26 22.05
CA ILE A 389 -8.13 26.33 20.91
C ILE A 389 -9.54 25.72 20.81
N ASP A 390 -10.09 25.21 21.91
CA ASP A 390 -11.44 24.63 21.93
C ASP A 390 -12.52 25.60 21.47
N GLN A 391 -12.47 26.85 21.93
CA GLN A 391 -13.43 27.87 21.48
C GLN A 391 -13.28 28.16 19.98
N ASN A 392 -12.05 28.25 19.47
CA ASN A 392 -11.79 28.47 18.04
C ASN A 392 -12.33 27.31 17.17
N LEU A 393 -12.20 26.06 17.63
CA LEU A 393 -12.75 24.90 16.94
C LEU A 393 -14.28 24.97 16.87
N TYR A 394 -14.94 25.30 17.99
CA TYR A 394 -16.40 25.44 18.05
C TYR A 394 -16.91 26.57 17.15
N ASP A 395 -16.28 27.74 17.19
CA ASP A 395 -16.66 28.90 16.38
C ASP A 395 -16.61 28.58 14.87
N LEU A 396 -15.62 27.79 14.45
CA LEU A 396 -15.50 27.30 13.08
C LEU A 396 -16.61 26.29 12.73
N TYR A 397 -16.88 25.33 13.61
CA TYR A 397 -17.93 24.32 13.40
C TYR A 397 -19.32 24.96 13.28
N ALA A 398 -19.63 25.93 14.13
CA ALA A 398 -20.93 26.58 14.21
C ALA A 398 -21.20 27.57 13.07
N ASN A 399 -20.20 27.85 12.22
CA ASN A 399 -20.32 28.80 11.12
C ASN A 399 -21.20 28.26 9.96
N ARG A 400 -21.56 29.14 9.02
CA ARG A 400 -22.41 28.82 7.87
C ARG A 400 -21.64 28.53 6.57
N PHE A 401 -20.31 28.53 6.59
CA PHE A 401 -19.47 28.34 5.40
C PHE A 401 -19.93 27.18 4.49
N GLY A 402 -20.19 26.00 5.05
CA GLY A 402 -20.67 24.85 4.27
C GLY A 402 -22.02 25.08 3.56
N TYR A 403 -22.92 25.93 4.09
CA TYR A 403 -24.16 26.31 3.39
C TYR A 403 -23.88 27.23 2.19
N ASP A 404 -22.89 28.11 2.30
CA ASP A 404 -22.47 29.01 1.22
C ASP A 404 -21.83 28.20 0.09
N THR A 405 -20.96 27.23 0.41
CA THR A 405 -20.40 26.29 -0.58
C THR A 405 -21.51 25.50 -1.28
N HIS A 406 -22.48 24.95 -0.53
CA HIS A 406 -23.61 24.21 -1.09
C HIS A 406 -24.40 25.05 -2.11
N LYS A 407 -24.60 26.33 -1.79
CA LYS A 407 -25.33 27.27 -2.65
C LYS A 407 -24.58 27.52 -3.96
N VAL A 408 -23.26 27.70 -3.89
CA VAL A 408 -22.41 27.85 -5.08
C VAL A 408 -22.50 26.59 -5.95
N ILE A 409 -22.33 25.41 -5.36
CA ILE A 409 -22.43 24.14 -6.09
C ILE A 409 -23.78 24.00 -6.77
N LYS A 410 -24.88 24.24 -6.05
CA LYS A 410 -26.23 24.19 -6.63
C LYS A 410 -26.44 25.14 -7.81
N ASN A 411 -25.83 26.32 -7.78
CA ASN A 411 -25.91 27.27 -8.89
C ASN A 411 -25.10 26.81 -10.12
N THR A 412 -24.08 25.98 -9.91
CA THR A 412 -23.30 25.35 -10.98
C THR A 412 -24.01 24.15 -11.60
N LEU A 413 -24.93 23.50 -10.87
CA LEU A 413 -25.68 22.34 -11.35
C LEU A 413 -26.78 22.75 -12.36
N ASN A 414 -26.51 22.59 -13.65
CA ASN A 414 -27.55 22.69 -14.68
C ASN A 414 -28.37 21.39 -14.78
N SER A 415 -29.66 21.51 -15.11
CA SER A 415 -30.53 20.35 -15.30
C SER A 415 -30.04 19.49 -16.48
N GLY A 416 -29.61 18.26 -16.20
CA GLY A 416 -29.21 17.27 -17.22
C GLY A 416 -27.71 16.99 -17.32
N MET A 417 -26.84 17.80 -16.71
CA MET A 417 -25.39 17.55 -16.70
C MET A 417 -25.02 16.53 -15.64
N LYS A 418 -24.17 15.56 -15.97
CA LYS A 418 -23.53 14.64 -15.02
C LYS A 418 -22.34 15.31 -14.37
N VAL A 419 -22.29 15.27 -13.05
CA VAL A 419 -21.33 16.03 -12.24
C VAL A 419 -20.56 15.11 -11.31
N ALA A 420 -19.23 15.18 -11.37
CA ALA A 420 -18.34 14.63 -10.35
C ALA A 420 -18.06 15.72 -9.30
N LEU A 421 -18.51 15.51 -8.08
CA LEU A 421 -18.20 16.38 -6.94
C LEU A 421 -17.12 15.74 -6.08
N VAL A 422 -15.90 16.26 -6.16
CA VAL A 422 -14.74 15.76 -5.44
C VAL A 422 -14.56 16.55 -4.15
N VAL A 423 -14.51 15.84 -3.02
CA VAL A 423 -14.38 16.42 -1.66
C VAL A 423 -13.29 15.70 -0.87
N ASN A 424 -12.82 16.31 0.23
CA ASN A 424 -11.90 15.64 1.15
C ASN A 424 -12.50 14.31 1.65
N ASN A 425 -11.65 13.31 1.84
CA ASN A 425 -12.07 11.94 2.16
C ASN A 425 -13.00 11.88 3.37
N GLU A 426 -12.68 12.66 4.41
CA GLU A 426 -13.39 12.72 5.68
C GLU A 426 -14.82 13.25 5.55
N LEU A 427 -15.11 13.98 4.46
CA LEU A 427 -16.42 14.57 4.19
C LEU A 427 -17.23 13.77 3.17
N SER A 428 -16.62 12.81 2.47
CA SER A 428 -17.18 12.15 1.29
C SER A 428 -18.49 11.41 1.57
N GLU A 429 -18.55 10.63 2.64
CA GLU A 429 -19.72 9.81 2.99
C GLU A 429 -20.95 10.68 3.30
N GLU A 430 -20.80 11.66 4.19
CA GLU A 430 -21.90 12.56 4.56
C GLU A 430 -22.33 13.46 3.39
N THR A 431 -21.38 13.90 2.57
CA THR A 431 -21.69 14.65 1.33
C THR A 431 -22.51 13.77 0.38
N SER A 432 -22.12 12.50 0.20
CA SER A 432 -22.85 11.53 -0.63
C SER A 432 -24.30 11.35 -0.15
N ILE A 433 -24.51 11.27 1.17
CA ILE A 433 -25.86 11.19 1.75
C ILE A 433 -26.68 12.45 1.40
N ARG A 434 -26.05 13.63 1.45
CA ARG A 434 -26.75 14.89 1.20
C ARG A 434 -27.15 15.06 -0.27
N PHE A 435 -26.33 14.54 -1.19
CA PHE A 435 -26.59 14.58 -2.64
C PHE A 435 -27.28 13.32 -3.18
N ARG A 436 -27.65 12.35 -2.34
CA ARG A 436 -28.28 11.08 -2.77
C ARG A 436 -29.52 11.26 -3.68
N ASN A 437 -30.28 12.33 -3.48
CA ASN A 437 -31.48 12.61 -4.28
C ASN A 437 -31.18 13.37 -5.59
N ASN A 438 -29.94 13.81 -5.79
CA ASN A 438 -29.47 14.43 -7.02
C ASN A 438 -28.92 13.34 -7.93
N THR A 439 -29.77 12.77 -8.79
CA THR A 439 -29.41 11.65 -9.70
C THR A 439 -28.26 11.95 -10.66
N ASN A 440 -27.90 13.22 -10.82
CA ASN A 440 -26.86 13.66 -11.74
C ASN A 440 -25.55 14.05 -11.03
N VAL A 441 -25.49 13.97 -9.69
CA VAL A 441 -24.29 14.31 -8.92
C VAL A 441 -23.75 13.04 -8.28
N GLU A 442 -22.52 12.71 -8.62
CA GLU A 442 -21.77 11.63 -8.00
C GLU A 442 -20.66 12.24 -7.13
N VAL A 443 -20.59 11.81 -5.87
CA VAL A 443 -19.66 12.37 -4.89
C VAL A 443 -18.49 11.43 -4.74
N PHE A 444 -17.28 11.97 -4.88
CA PHE A 444 -16.05 11.21 -4.79
C PHE A 444 -15.13 11.72 -3.68
N PRO A 445 -14.50 10.82 -2.91
CA PRO A 445 -13.36 11.19 -2.09
C PRO A 445 -12.19 11.63 -2.97
N VAL A 446 -11.35 12.53 -2.47
CA VAL A 446 -10.20 13.05 -3.20
C VAL A 446 -9.19 11.96 -3.58
N ASP A 447 -9.05 10.94 -2.75
CA ASP A 447 -8.16 9.80 -2.97
C ASP A 447 -8.76 8.71 -3.85
N LEU A 448 -9.95 8.93 -4.42
CA LEU A 448 -10.53 7.99 -5.36
C LEU A 448 -9.53 7.64 -6.47
N LEU A 449 -9.49 6.35 -6.75
CA LEU A 449 -8.84 5.77 -7.90
C LEU A 449 -9.52 6.24 -9.19
N ILE A 450 -8.80 6.96 -10.05
CA ILE A 450 -9.34 7.38 -11.35
C ILE A 450 -9.05 6.28 -12.36
N THR A 451 -10.09 5.77 -13.03
CA THR A 451 -9.95 4.74 -14.05
C THR A 451 -10.35 5.26 -15.43
N GLU A 452 -9.86 4.59 -16.47
CA GLU A 452 -10.09 4.86 -17.89
C GLU A 452 -11.58 4.71 -18.26
N ASP A 453 -12.36 4.02 -17.44
CA ASP A 453 -13.80 3.86 -17.64
C ASP A 453 -14.60 5.06 -17.13
N MET A 454 -14.00 5.95 -16.33
CA MET A 454 -14.61 7.21 -15.91
C MET A 454 -14.51 8.31 -16.97
N LEU A 455 -13.70 8.09 -18.02
CA LEU A 455 -13.52 9.02 -19.13
C LEU A 455 -14.86 9.24 -19.87
N ASP A 456 -15.12 10.49 -20.27
CA ASP A 456 -16.34 10.94 -20.95
C ASP A 456 -17.65 10.72 -20.17
N PHE A 457 -17.60 10.34 -18.89
CA PHE A 457 -18.80 10.10 -18.09
C PHE A 457 -19.38 11.38 -17.49
N PHE A 458 -18.53 12.39 -17.23
CA PHE A 458 -18.91 13.62 -16.54
C PHE A 458 -18.85 14.82 -17.48
N ASP A 459 -19.89 15.63 -17.47
CA ASP A 459 -19.91 16.92 -18.17
C ASP A 459 -19.20 18.01 -17.34
N VAL A 460 -19.24 17.85 -16.00
CA VAL A 460 -18.72 18.83 -15.05
C VAL A 460 -17.94 18.13 -13.92
N VAL A 461 -16.79 18.69 -13.55
CA VAL A 461 -16.00 18.26 -12.39
C VAL A 461 -15.87 19.44 -11.42
N ILE A 462 -16.32 19.25 -10.19
CA ILE A 462 -16.20 20.25 -9.12
C ILE A 462 -15.16 19.76 -8.11
N LEU A 463 -14.09 20.54 -7.94
CA LEU A 463 -13.03 20.28 -6.96
C LEU A 463 -13.19 21.24 -5.78
N SER A 464 -13.58 20.71 -4.61
CA SER A 464 -13.85 21.53 -3.41
C SER A 464 -12.61 21.66 -2.51
N SER A 465 -11.97 22.82 -2.48
CA SER A 465 -10.84 23.17 -1.59
C SER A 465 -9.73 22.12 -1.54
N MET A 466 -9.23 21.73 -2.72
CA MET A 466 -8.20 20.70 -2.90
C MET A 466 -6.78 21.24 -2.75
N THR A 467 -5.88 20.42 -2.19
CA THR A 467 -4.43 20.69 -2.23
C THR A 467 -3.90 20.64 -3.66
N ALA A 468 -2.70 21.16 -3.89
CA ALA A 468 -2.12 21.24 -5.23
C ALA A 468 -1.94 19.85 -5.87
N THR A 469 -1.37 18.88 -5.14
CA THR A 469 -1.18 17.50 -5.63
C THR A 469 -2.49 16.85 -6.05
N HIS A 470 -3.52 16.89 -5.19
CA HIS A 470 -4.82 16.32 -5.52
C HIS A 470 -5.49 17.02 -6.70
N ARG A 471 -5.42 18.36 -6.76
CA ARG A 471 -5.95 19.14 -7.87
C ARG A 471 -5.28 18.73 -9.19
N ARG A 472 -3.95 18.61 -9.23
CA ARG A 472 -3.22 18.15 -10.42
C ARG A 472 -3.63 16.75 -10.86
N LYS A 473 -3.79 15.80 -9.93
CA LYS A 473 -4.30 14.44 -10.22
C LYS A 473 -5.64 14.49 -10.96
N TRP A 474 -6.61 15.22 -10.43
CA TRP A 474 -7.96 15.33 -11.02
C TRP A 474 -8.00 16.14 -12.32
N VAL A 475 -7.11 17.12 -12.48
CA VAL A 475 -6.93 17.84 -13.76
C VAL A 475 -6.33 16.91 -14.82
N ALA A 476 -5.31 16.12 -14.47
CA ALA A 476 -4.65 15.20 -15.40
C ALA A 476 -5.58 14.09 -15.94
N ALA A 477 -6.66 13.78 -15.21
CA ALA A 477 -7.69 12.80 -15.59
C ALA A 477 -8.42 13.11 -16.91
N SER A 478 -8.42 14.37 -17.37
CA SER A 478 -8.91 14.76 -18.70
C SER A 478 -10.32 14.27 -19.06
N PHE A 479 -11.30 14.43 -18.18
CA PHE A 479 -12.68 13.93 -18.37
C PHE A 479 -13.49 14.57 -19.52
N ASN A 480 -12.89 15.41 -20.38
CA ASN A 480 -13.60 16.24 -21.37
C ASN A 480 -14.74 17.08 -20.73
N ALA A 481 -14.50 17.58 -19.52
CA ALA A 481 -15.49 18.24 -18.68
C ALA A 481 -15.19 19.74 -18.46
N GLN A 482 -16.18 20.48 -17.96
CA GLN A 482 -15.95 21.79 -17.36
C GLN A 482 -15.48 21.62 -15.91
N TYR A 483 -14.36 22.24 -15.56
CA TYR A 483 -13.79 22.18 -14.22
C TYR A 483 -14.14 23.44 -13.42
N TYR A 484 -14.68 23.24 -12.21
CA TYR A 484 -14.92 24.28 -11.22
C TYR A 484 -14.10 24.01 -9.98
N ILE A 485 -13.10 24.86 -9.75
CA ILE A 485 -12.17 24.75 -8.63
C ILE A 485 -12.63 25.76 -7.58
N LEU A 486 -13.25 25.25 -6.52
CA LEU A 486 -13.79 26.05 -5.43
C LEU A 486 -12.71 26.22 -4.34
N TYR A 487 -12.54 27.43 -3.83
CA TYR A 487 -11.64 27.70 -2.72
C TYR A 487 -12.24 28.73 -1.75
N PRO A 488 -11.97 28.64 -0.44
CA PRO A 488 -12.41 29.67 0.51
C PRO A 488 -11.72 31.01 0.20
N GLN A 489 -12.46 32.11 0.19
CA GLN A 489 -11.87 33.43 -0.07
C GLN A 489 -10.80 33.84 0.96
N VAL A 490 -10.90 33.41 2.21
CA VAL A 490 -9.88 33.58 3.27
C VAL A 490 -8.54 32.94 2.87
N ASN A 491 -8.53 32.05 1.88
CA ASN A 491 -7.34 31.40 1.35
C ASN A 491 -6.90 31.97 -0.01
N GLU A 492 -7.43 33.10 -0.47
CA GLU A 492 -7.17 33.57 -1.83
C GLU A 492 -5.67 33.75 -2.13
N LYS A 493 -4.89 34.31 -1.21
CA LYS A 493 -3.43 34.42 -1.34
C LYS A 493 -2.72 33.06 -1.40
N ILE A 494 -3.11 32.13 -0.52
CA ILE A 494 -2.60 30.75 -0.49
C ILE A 494 -2.94 30.05 -1.82
N PHE A 495 -4.17 30.21 -2.29
CA PHE A 495 -4.65 29.64 -3.55
C PHE A 495 -3.86 30.17 -4.75
N VAL A 496 -3.61 31.49 -4.82
CA VAL A 496 -2.78 32.10 -5.86
C VAL A 496 -1.35 31.54 -5.85
N SER A 497 -0.75 31.34 -4.68
CA SER A 497 0.55 30.66 -4.56
C SER A 497 0.48 29.22 -5.08
N SER A 498 -0.55 28.49 -4.66
CA SER A 498 -0.78 27.10 -5.04
C SER A 498 -0.90 26.90 -6.56
N ILE A 499 -1.67 27.74 -7.25
CA ILE A 499 -1.82 27.63 -8.72
C ILE A 499 -0.57 28.12 -9.48
N LYS A 500 0.24 29.03 -8.92
CA LYS A 500 1.57 29.35 -9.47
C LYS A 500 2.50 28.15 -9.37
N ASN A 501 2.44 27.41 -8.26
CA ASN A 501 3.18 26.17 -8.08
C ASN A 501 2.73 25.10 -9.08
N ASP A 502 1.42 24.95 -9.32
CA ASP A 502 0.91 24.09 -10.39
C ASP A 502 1.48 24.47 -11.74
N ARG A 503 1.43 25.76 -12.12
CA ARG A 503 2.00 26.23 -13.39
C ARG A 503 3.49 25.89 -13.52
N ASN A 504 4.28 26.14 -12.48
CA ASN A 504 5.71 25.84 -12.48
C ASN A 504 5.96 24.33 -12.63
N PHE A 505 5.12 23.51 -11.99
CA PHE A 505 5.20 22.06 -12.06
C PHE A 505 4.81 21.55 -13.46
N LEU A 506 3.71 22.03 -14.03
CA LEU A 506 3.26 21.68 -15.38
C LEU A 506 4.29 22.07 -16.44
N ASN A 507 4.91 23.25 -16.31
CA ASN A 507 6.01 23.69 -17.19
C ASN A 507 7.24 22.77 -17.13
N ARG A 508 7.45 21.99 -16.06
CA ARG A 508 8.51 20.97 -15.98
C ARG A 508 8.09 19.69 -16.69
N ILE A 509 6.83 19.30 -16.54
CA ILE A 509 6.26 18.11 -17.19
C ILE A 509 6.17 18.31 -18.71
N THR A 510 5.63 19.42 -19.19
CA THR A 510 5.42 19.68 -20.63
C THR A 510 6.72 19.75 -21.43
N LYS A 511 7.86 20.01 -20.77
CA LYS A 511 9.20 19.92 -21.37
C LYS A 511 9.71 18.49 -21.54
N SER A 512 9.23 17.58 -20.70
CA SER A 512 9.76 16.23 -20.55
C SER A 512 8.81 15.18 -21.12
N VAL A 513 7.50 15.46 -21.16
CA VAL A 513 6.41 14.55 -21.54
C VAL A 513 5.59 15.15 -22.66
N GLU A 514 5.31 14.35 -23.69
CA GLU A 514 4.33 14.72 -24.71
C GLU A 514 2.94 14.68 -24.07
N VAL A 515 2.36 15.87 -23.89
CA VAL A 515 1.08 16.07 -23.20
C VAL A 515 0.03 16.65 -24.14
N SER A 516 -1.23 16.39 -23.83
CA SER A 516 -2.37 16.95 -24.56
C SER A 516 -2.57 18.46 -24.32
N ASN A 517 -3.32 19.13 -25.20
CA ASN A 517 -3.76 20.55 -25.09
C ASN A 517 -4.50 20.90 -23.78
N LEU A 518 -4.80 19.91 -22.93
CA LEU A 518 -5.43 20.07 -21.64
C LEU A 518 -4.58 20.93 -20.69
N PHE A 519 -3.27 20.67 -20.61
CA PHE A 519 -2.40 21.43 -19.72
C PHE A 519 -2.21 22.86 -20.20
N ASP A 520 -2.20 23.09 -21.51
CA ASP A 520 -2.22 24.44 -22.07
C ASP A 520 -3.51 25.18 -21.67
N SER A 521 -4.66 24.50 -21.71
CA SER A 521 -5.94 25.08 -21.30
C SER A 521 -5.98 25.43 -19.81
N TYR A 522 -5.42 24.57 -18.96
CA TYR A 522 -5.31 24.85 -17.52
C TYR A 522 -4.29 25.94 -17.21
N GLU A 523 -3.12 25.95 -17.86
CA GLU A 523 -2.12 27.01 -17.71
C GLU A 523 -2.69 28.37 -18.15
N ASN A 524 -3.40 28.42 -19.28
CA ASN A 524 -4.06 29.64 -19.74
C ASN A 524 -5.12 30.14 -18.75
N ALA A 525 -5.88 29.24 -18.13
CA ALA A 525 -6.83 29.62 -17.09
C ALA A 525 -6.11 30.19 -15.85
N ILE A 526 -5.01 29.56 -15.42
CA ILE A 526 -4.17 30.05 -14.31
C ILE A 526 -3.67 31.47 -14.62
N GLU A 527 -3.10 31.71 -15.80
CA GLU A 527 -2.60 33.03 -16.19
C GLU A 527 -3.71 34.07 -16.22
N THR A 528 -4.86 33.73 -16.80
CA THR A 528 -6.03 34.62 -16.85
C THR A 528 -6.47 35.03 -15.44
N TYR A 529 -6.50 34.08 -14.51
CA TYR A 529 -6.89 34.34 -13.13
C TYR A 529 -5.83 35.14 -12.37
N ILE A 530 -4.54 34.84 -12.54
CA ILE A 530 -3.46 35.62 -11.92
C ILE A 530 -3.48 37.06 -12.42
N ASP A 531 -3.72 37.30 -13.71
CA ASP A 531 -3.82 38.63 -14.28
C ASP A 531 -5.04 39.39 -13.79
N TRP A 532 -6.18 38.71 -13.66
CA TRP A 532 -7.37 39.27 -13.01
C TRP A 532 -7.06 39.66 -11.55
N TYR A 533 -6.46 38.75 -10.79
CA TYR A 533 -6.11 38.97 -9.39
C TYR A 533 -5.16 40.16 -9.22
N LYS A 534 -4.10 40.25 -10.03
CA LYS A 534 -3.19 41.41 -10.06
C LYS A 534 -3.93 42.71 -10.35
N LYS A 535 -4.87 42.73 -11.32
CA LYS A 535 -5.65 43.94 -11.64
C LYS A 535 -6.56 44.37 -10.50
N VAL A 536 -7.07 43.43 -9.72
CA VAL A 536 -7.90 43.70 -8.53
C VAL A 536 -7.04 44.17 -7.36
N GLU A 537 -5.83 43.62 -7.17
CA GLU A 537 -4.92 43.98 -6.06
C GLU A 537 -3.97 45.17 -6.35
N LEU A 538 -3.77 45.60 -7.60
CA LEU A 538 -2.88 46.74 -7.98
C LEU A 538 -3.28 48.12 -7.43
N ASN A 539 -4.20 48.20 -6.46
CA ASN A 539 -4.35 49.33 -5.55
C ASN A 539 -3.48 49.25 -4.28
N GLU A 540 -2.81 48.12 -3.99
CA GLU A 540 -1.88 47.98 -2.85
C GLU A 540 -0.69 47.06 -3.20
N ASN A 541 0.41 47.63 -3.71
CA ASN A 541 1.79 47.11 -3.82
C ASN A 541 2.07 45.72 -4.44
N GLU A 542 3.31 45.53 -4.91
CA GLU A 542 3.79 44.28 -5.49
C GLU A 542 3.59 43.10 -4.53
N ILE A 543 2.96 42.03 -5.03
CA ILE A 543 2.71 40.80 -4.30
C ILE A 543 4.05 40.06 -4.11
N GLU A 544 4.80 40.41 -3.07
CA GLU A 544 5.75 39.49 -2.46
C GLU A 544 4.94 38.33 -1.87
N VAL A 545 5.18 37.12 -2.38
CA VAL A 545 4.60 35.91 -1.79
C VAL A 545 5.24 35.75 -0.41
N ASP A 546 4.45 36.00 0.62
CA ASP A 546 4.90 35.89 2.00
C ASP A 546 5.45 34.48 2.25
N LYS A 547 6.64 34.37 2.85
CA LYS A 547 7.28 33.06 3.08
C LYS A 547 6.43 32.18 3.99
N ASP A 548 5.71 32.81 4.92
CA ASP A 548 4.82 32.17 5.87
C ASP A 548 3.63 31.47 5.17
N ILE A 549 3.18 31.98 4.02
CA ILE A 549 2.07 31.40 3.22
C ILE A 549 2.49 30.10 2.53
N LEU A 550 3.73 30.06 2.00
CA LEU A 550 4.30 28.86 1.38
C LEU A 550 4.52 27.75 2.42
N GLU A 551 4.87 28.13 3.64
CA GLU A 551 5.12 27.20 4.73
C GLU A 551 3.87 26.48 5.22
N VAL A 552 2.71 27.16 5.25
CA VAL A 552 1.42 26.55 5.56
C VAL A 552 0.98 25.56 4.47
N GLU A 553 1.17 25.88 3.19
CA GLU A 553 0.89 24.96 2.09
C GLU A 553 1.77 23.70 2.14
N VAL A 554 3.08 23.87 2.40
CA VAL A 554 4.02 22.76 2.60
C VAL A 554 3.67 21.93 3.83
N LEU A 555 3.17 22.55 4.90
CA LEU A 555 2.70 21.84 6.09
C LEU A 555 1.45 20.98 5.78
N PHE A 556 0.49 21.52 5.02
CA PHE A 556 -0.67 20.77 4.55
C PHE A 556 -0.30 19.64 3.58
N GLU A 557 0.72 19.78 2.74
CA GLU A 557 1.16 18.69 1.88
C GLU A 557 1.94 17.63 2.69
N SER A 558 2.87 18.03 3.56
CA SER A 558 3.75 17.11 4.30
C SER A 558 3.06 16.28 5.37
N ILE A 559 2.03 16.82 6.04
CA ILE A 559 1.25 16.07 7.03
C ILE A 559 0.45 14.96 6.33
N PHE A 560 -0.16 15.24 5.18
CA PHE A 560 -1.03 14.28 4.49
C PHE A 560 -0.27 13.30 3.59
N ASP A 561 0.95 13.63 3.17
CA ASP A 561 1.87 12.70 2.51
C ASP A 561 2.59 11.78 3.51
N SER A 562 2.33 11.92 4.82
CA SER A 562 2.92 11.05 5.83
C SER A 562 2.36 9.63 5.74
N LYS A 563 3.14 8.73 5.13
CA LYS A 563 2.89 7.27 5.09
C LYS A 563 2.47 6.71 6.45
N LEU A 564 3.11 7.17 7.52
CA LEU A 564 2.88 6.72 8.88
C LEU A 564 1.43 6.96 9.34
N GLU A 565 0.79 8.03 8.88
CA GLU A 565 -0.55 8.41 9.29
C GLU A 565 -1.62 7.47 8.75
N LYS A 566 -1.53 7.12 7.47
CA LYS A 566 -2.44 6.15 6.84
C LYS A 566 -2.27 4.77 7.46
N ILE A 567 -1.03 4.38 7.76
CA ILE A 567 -0.71 3.16 8.51
C ILE A 567 -1.40 3.18 9.88
N ILE A 568 -1.26 4.26 10.64
CA ILE A 568 -1.89 4.40 11.96
C ILE A 568 -3.42 4.35 11.88
N GLU A 569 -4.04 5.14 11.00
CA GLU A 569 -5.50 5.23 10.86
C GLU A 569 -6.13 3.90 10.40
N LYS A 570 -5.47 3.20 9.48
CA LYS A 570 -5.90 1.89 9.00
C LYS A 570 -5.88 0.86 10.12
N ASN A 571 -4.80 0.80 10.90
CA ASN A 571 -4.67 -0.15 11.99
C ASN A 571 -5.56 0.21 13.21
N ILE A 572 -5.81 1.50 13.47
CA ILE A 572 -6.82 1.95 14.46
C ILE A 572 -8.23 1.51 14.04
N SER A 573 -8.54 1.54 12.75
CA SER A 573 -9.87 1.18 12.24
C SER A 573 -10.11 -0.33 12.31
N LEU A 574 -9.09 -1.13 12.05
CA LEU A 574 -9.10 -2.60 12.20
C LEU A 574 -9.21 -3.02 13.68
N SER A 575 -8.68 -2.22 14.61
CA SER A 575 -8.76 -2.49 16.05
C SER A 575 -10.08 -2.06 16.71
N LYS A 576 -11.07 -1.53 15.95
CA LYS A 576 -12.39 -1.15 16.49
C LYS A 576 -13.15 -2.29 17.20
N GLU A 577 -12.79 -3.55 16.94
CA GLU A 577 -13.32 -4.71 17.67
C GLU A 577 -12.65 -4.93 19.04
N ASN A 578 -11.45 -4.40 19.26
CA ASN A 578 -10.65 -4.53 20.50
C ASN A 578 -10.46 -3.16 21.19
N LYS A 579 -11.57 -2.52 21.60
CA LYS A 579 -11.56 -1.22 22.32
C LYS A 579 -11.00 -1.30 23.76
N GLY A 580 -9.77 -1.76 23.97
CA GLY A 580 -9.22 -1.95 25.31
C GLY A 580 -7.70 -1.89 25.44
N GLU A 581 -6.95 -1.37 24.46
CA GLU A 581 -5.50 -1.27 24.59
C GLU A 581 -5.06 0.07 25.21
N ASP A 582 -4.05 -0.03 26.08
CA ASP A 582 -3.37 1.05 26.82
C ASP A 582 -3.37 2.42 26.10
N ASN A 583 -3.84 3.46 26.79
CA ASN A 583 -3.60 4.88 26.42
C ASN A 583 -2.12 5.29 26.59
N ASN A 584 -1.19 4.35 26.74
CA ASN A 584 0.23 4.66 26.83
C ASN A 584 0.71 5.04 25.43
N LEU A 585 0.92 6.34 25.25
CA LEU A 585 1.51 6.91 24.06
C LEU A 585 3.04 6.81 24.18
N VAL A 586 3.72 6.49 23.09
CA VAL A 586 5.18 6.33 23.04
C VAL A 586 5.76 6.91 21.77
N ASP A 587 7.05 7.18 21.82
CA ASP A 587 7.79 7.76 20.71
C ASP A 587 8.38 6.65 19.84
N ILE A 588 8.21 6.82 18.53
CA ILE A 588 8.74 5.96 17.48
C ILE A 588 9.94 6.67 16.86
N ASN A 589 11.04 5.94 16.77
CA ASN A 589 12.27 6.44 16.19
C ASN A 589 12.71 5.67 14.92
N THR A 590 12.02 4.59 14.60
CA THR A 590 12.36 3.71 13.47
C THR A 590 11.10 3.23 12.76
N GLU A 591 11.05 3.32 11.44
CA GLU A 591 10.04 2.66 10.59
C GLU A 591 10.73 1.57 9.76
N ILE A 592 10.14 0.38 9.72
CA ILE A 592 10.68 -0.74 8.95
C ILE A 592 9.60 -1.24 8.01
N LEU A 593 9.82 -1.14 6.70
CA LEU A 593 8.93 -1.73 5.71
C LEU A 593 9.34 -3.17 5.42
N LEU A 594 8.32 -4.03 5.32
CA LEU A 594 8.46 -5.44 5.05
C LEU A 594 7.96 -5.79 3.65
N ASP A 595 8.50 -6.87 3.08
CA ASP A 595 8.21 -7.30 1.71
C ASP A 595 6.79 -7.82 1.48
N ASN A 596 6.09 -8.17 2.55
CA ASN A 596 4.69 -8.55 2.52
C ASN A 596 3.74 -7.33 2.59
N GLY A 597 4.28 -6.10 2.53
CA GLY A 597 3.53 -4.85 2.64
C GLY A 597 3.19 -4.45 4.08
N MET A 598 3.68 -5.17 5.09
CA MET A 598 3.54 -4.77 6.49
C MET A 598 4.64 -3.80 6.91
N VAL A 599 4.41 -3.09 8.01
CA VAL A 599 5.36 -2.13 8.60
C VAL A 599 5.59 -2.47 10.07
N ILE A 600 6.78 -2.21 10.58
CA ILE A 600 7.08 -2.21 12.03
C ILE A 600 7.44 -0.80 12.45
N LEU A 601 6.68 -0.27 13.42
CA LEU A 601 6.94 1.01 14.05
C LEU A 601 7.77 0.81 15.31
N GLY A 602 9.08 1.04 15.22
CA GLY A 602 10.04 0.78 16.28
C GLY A 602 10.23 1.93 17.26
N THR A 603 10.17 1.60 18.55
CA THR A 603 10.60 2.49 19.63
C THR A 603 12.09 2.27 19.94
N GLU A 604 12.73 3.20 20.67
CA GLU A 604 14.15 3.12 21.05
C GLU A 604 14.58 1.78 21.65
N TYR A 605 13.76 1.20 22.53
CA TYR A 605 14.05 -0.07 23.20
C TYR A 605 13.32 -1.26 22.56
N GLY A 606 12.80 -1.09 21.35
CA GLY A 606 12.03 -2.11 20.67
C GLY A 606 12.88 -3.30 20.23
N LYS A 607 12.32 -4.50 20.29
CA LYS A 607 12.96 -5.74 19.85
C LYS A 607 12.04 -6.53 18.93
N VAL A 608 12.62 -7.25 17.99
CA VAL A 608 11.94 -8.18 17.07
C VAL A 608 12.68 -9.51 17.05
N HIS A 609 11.97 -10.59 16.73
CA HIS A 609 12.63 -11.85 16.45
C HIS A 609 13.18 -11.82 15.03
N ALA A 610 14.48 -12.04 14.87
CA ALA A 610 15.15 -12.18 13.59
C ALA A 610 15.62 -13.62 13.39
N LEU A 611 15.72 -14.06 12.14
CA LEU A 611 16.20 -15.39 11.79
C LEU A 611 17.67 -15.31 11.36
N GLU A 612 18.55 -15.90 12.16
CA GLU A 612 19.99 -15.95 11.92
C GLU A 612 20.43 -17.41 11.80
N HIS A 613 21.02 -17.78 10.65
CA HIS A 613 21.52 -19.15 10.41
C HIS A 613 20.45 -20.24 10.68
N GLY A 614 19.18 -19.95 10.41
CA GLY A 614 18.05 -20.87 10.64
C GLY A 614 17.38 -20.76 12.01
N LYS A 615 17.99 -20.04 12.96
CA LYS A 615 17.54 -19.94 14.36
C LYS A 615 16.98 -18.56 14.68
N LEU A 616 16.04 -18.51 15.61
CA LEU A 616 15.48 -17.24 16.10
C LEU A 616 16.36 -16.59 17.15
N VAL A 617 16.59 -15.30 16.98
CA VAL A 617 17.36 -14.44 17.89
C VAL A 617 16.56 -13.17 18.17
N ASN A 618 16.56 -12.71 19.42
CA ASN A 618 16.00 -11.41 19.77
C ASN A 618 16.95 -10.29 19.35
N ARG A 619 16.53 -9.47 18.38
CA ARG A 619 17.33 -8.36 17.86
C ARG A 619 16.67 -7.03 18.22
N GLU A 620 17.47 -6.10 18.71
CA GLU A 620 17.01 -4.72 18.91
C GLU A 620 16.71 -4.06 17.57
N LEU A 621 15.64 -3.27 17.50
CA LEU A 621 15.19 -2.62 16.27
C LEU A 621 16.23 -1.65 15.70
N GLN A 622 17.08 -1.05 16.54
CA GLN A 622 18.20 -0.24 16.08
C GLN A 622 19.31 -1.02 15.36
N ASN A 623 19.36 -2.34 15.56
CA ASN A 623 20.40 -3.22 15.03
C ASN A 623 19.93 -4.08 13.85
N VAL A 624 18.65 -3.99 13.47
CA VAL A 624 18.15 -4.63 12.26
C VAL A 624 18.65 -3.92 11.00
N LYS A 625 18.79 -4.68 9.93
CA LYS A 625 19.31 -4.24 8.64
C LYS A 625 18.38 -4.69 7.52
N GLU A 626 18.50 -4.02 6.39
CA GLU A 626 17.86 -4.43 5.15
C GLU A 626 18.24 -5.89 4.85
N PHE A 627 17.27 -6.65 4.33
CA PHE A 627 17.35 -8.08 4.05
C PHE A 627 17.36 -9.03 5.26
N ASP A 628 17.33 -8.51 6.49
CA ASP A 628 17.08 -9.37 7.64
C ASP A 628 15.69 -10.02 7.55
N VAL A 629 15.59 -11.28 7.92
CA VAL A 629 14.32 -12.00 8.04
C VAL A 629 13.79 -11.81 9.46
N VAL A 630 12.64 -11.16 9.59
CA VAL A 630 11.93 -10.95 10.85
C VAL A 630 10.74 -11.89 10.96
N VAL A 631 10.47 -12.31 12.19
CA VAL A 631 9.41 -13.26 12.52
C VAL A 631 8.55 -12.67 13.63
N GLN A 632 7.23 -12.65 13.41
CA GLN A 632 6.27 -12.28 14.45
C GLN A 632 5.46 -13.49 14.86
N PHE A 633 5.34 -13.69 16.17
CA PHE A 633 4.43 -14.64 16.77
C PHE A 633 3.23 -13.90 17.33
N ASN A 634 2.02 -14.40 17.03
CA ASN A 634 0.78 -13.91 17.64
C ASN A 634 0.62 -14.50 19.05
N ILE A 635 1.55 -14.15 19.94
CA ILE A 635 1.48 -14.54 21.35
C ILE A 635 0.57 -13.52 22.05
N PRO A 636 -0.54 -13.93 22.69
CA PRO A 636 -1.47 -13.01 23.33
C PRO A 636 -0.87 -12.31 24.55
N TYR A 637 -1.20 -11.04 24.76
CA TYR A 637 -0.71 -10.27 25.92
C TYR A 637 -1.23 -10.88 27.23
N ALA A 638 -0.54 -10.59 28.35
CA ALA A 638 -0.92 -11.13 29.66
C ALA A 638 -2.41 -10.83 29.99
N ASN A 639 -2.91 -9.66 29.59
CA ASN A 639 -4.31 -9.26 29.76
C ASN A 639 -5.28 -10.14 28.96
N GLU A 640 -4.95 -10.46 27.71
CA GLU A 640 -5.78 -11.31 26.85
C GLU A 640 -5.85 -12.74 27.39
N ILE A 641 -4.70 -13.29 27.81
CA ILE A 641 -4.62 -14.61 28.48
C ILE A 641 -5.52 -14.62 29.71
N TYR A 642 -5.49 -13.53 30.49
CA TYR A 642 -6.29 -13.40 31.69
C TYR A 642 -7.79 -13.31 31.42
N HIS A 643 -8.23 -12.53 30.43
CA HIS A 643 -9.66 -12.39 30.12
C HIS A 643 -10.26 -13.70 29.60
N ASP A 644 -9.52 -14.43 28.77
CA ASP A 644 -9.91 -15.78 28.35
C ASP A 644 -10.05 -16.72 29.54
N ARG A 645 -9.09 -16.69 30.49
CA ARG A 645 -9.20 -17.46 31.73
C ARG A 645 -10.40 -17.03 32.57
N LEU A 646 -10.62 -15.73 32.77
CA LEU A 646 -11.76 -15.19 33.51
C LEU A 646 -13.11 -15.63 32.92
N LEU A 647 -13.19 -15.87 31.60
CA LEU A 647 -14.41 -16.35 30.92
C LEU A 647 -14.56 -17.87 30.96
N THR A 648 -13.46 -18.62 30.86
CA THR A 648 -13.47 -20.08 30.72
C THR A 648 -13.35 -20.85 32.02
N TYR A 649 -12.89 -20.21 33.10
CA TYR A 649 -12.69 -20.86 34.40
C TYR A 649 -14.01 -21.42 34.94
N SER A 650 -14.05 -22.71 35.26
CA SER A 650 -15.21 -23.36 35.88
C SER A 650 -14.99 -23.46 37.39
N LEU A 651 -15.83 -22.78 38.17
CA LEU A 651 -15.90 -22.97 39.62
C LEU A 651 -16.69 -24.27 39.86
N SER A 652 -16.06 -25.44 39.72
CA SER A 652 -16.68 -26.70 40.15
C SER A 652 -16.55 -26.83 41.67
N GLU A 653 -17.68 -27.00 42.37
CA GLU A 653 -17.73 -27.11 43.84
C GLU A 653 -17.09 -28.40 44.42
N ASN A 654 -16.40 -29.22 43.62
CA ASN A 654 -16.01 -30.59 43.98
C ASN A 654 -14.55 -30.97 43.72
N GLU A 655 -13.61 -30.03 43.61
CA GLU A 655 -12.17 -30.39 43.59
C GLU A 655 -11.57 -30.42 44.99
N SER A 656 -11.33 -31.65 45.44
CA SER A 656 -10.83 -32.08 46.73
C SER A 656 -9.48 -31.45 47.14
N SER A 657 -9.40 -31.13 48.43
CA SER A 657 -8.23 -30.93 49.30
C SER A 657 -6.86 -31.36 48.75
N GLU A 658 -6.25 -30.48 47.97
CA GLU A 658 -4.81 -30.17 47.87
C GLU A 658 -4.67 -29.08 46.77
N ILE A 659 -5.22 -27.91 47.03
CA ILE A 659 -5.15 -26.79 46.09
C ILE A 659 -3.74 -26.19 46.20
N ILE A 660 -2.95 -26.29 45.12
CA ILE A 660 -1.68 -25.58 44.98
C ILE A 660 -1.97 -24.09 45.19
N GLU A 661 -1.17 -23.37 45.99
CA GLU A 661 -1.40 -21.96 46.36
C GLU A 661 -1.70 -21.04 45.14
N ALA A 662 -1.08 -21.31 43.99
CA ALA A 662 -1.33 -20.61 42.73
C ALA A 662 -2.77 -20.81 42.17
N LEU A 663 -3.38 -21.98 42.36
CA LEU A 663 -4.78 -22.26 42.03
C LEU A 663 -5.74 -21.57 43.01
N GLU A 664 -5.32 -21.36 44.26
CA GLU A 664 -6.13 -20.66 45.27
C GLU A 664 -6.18 -19.15 45.00
N TYR A 665 -5.05 -18.51 44.68
CA TYR A 665 -5.02 -17.12 44.26
C TYR A 665 -5.86 -16.88 42.99
N GLU A 666 -5.74 -17.77 42.00
CA GLU A 666 -6.55 -17.66 40.78
C GLU A 666 -8.05 -17.80 41.07
N ARG A 667 -8.44 -18.74 41.95
CA ARG A 667 -9.83 -18.89 42.39
C ARG A 667 -10.35 -17.63 43.08
N MET A 668 -9.58 -17.06 44.02
CA MET A 668 -9.99 -15.86 44.75
C MET A 668 -10.15 -14.65 43.80
N ASP A 669 -9.18 -14.42 42.92
CA ASP A 669 -9.21 -13.33 41.95
C ASP A 669 -10.45 -13.41 41.03
N ILE A 670 -10.70 -14.59 40.47
CA ILE A 670 -11.83 -14.82 39.57
C ILE A 670 -13.15 -14.70 40.32
N HIS A 671 -13.22 -15.18 41.57
CA HIS A 671 -14.42 -15.17 42.38
C HIS A 671 -14.96 -13.74 42.58
N TRP A 672 -14.18 -12.82 43.15
CA TRP A 672 -14.70 -11.49 43.49
C TRP A 672 -15.11 -10.68 42.24
N LYS A 673 -14.37 -10.84 41.14
CA LYS A 673 -14.64 -10.17 39.86
C LYS A 673 -15.89 -10.71 39.17
N ARG A 674 -16.05 -12.03 39.13
CA ARG A 674 -17.27 -12.64 38.59
C ARG A 674 -18.49 -12.29 39.43
N SER A 675 -18.37 -12.32 40.75
CA SER A 675 -19.47 -11.92 41.64
C SER A 675 -19.94 -10.48 41.37
N LEU A 676 -19.02 -9.55 41.06
CA LEU A 676 -19.37 -8.19 40.64
C LEU A 676 -20.07 -8.13 39.27
N ILE A 677 -19.57 -8.87 38.28
CA ILE A 677 -20.17 -8.96 36.93
C ILE A 677 -21.58 -9.58 36.99
N GLU A 678 -21.72 -10.67 37.74
CA GLU A 678 -22.99 -11.37 37.97
C GLU A 678 -23.98 -10.48 38.71
N PHE A 679 -23.53 -9.74 39.73
CA PHE A 679 -24.37 -8.79 40.44
C PHE A 679 -24.96 -7.71 39.52
N LYS A 680 -24.15 -7.15 38.60
CA LYS A 680 -24.62 -6.17 37.61
C LYS A 680 -25.61 -6.79 36.63
N SER A 681 -25.26 -7.95 36.07
CA SER A 681 -26.06 -8.62 35.01
C SER A 681 -27.39 -9.15 35.55
N ASN A 682 -27.39 -9.87 36.68
CA ASN A 682 -28.59 -10.42 37.32
C ASN A 682 -29.60 -9.33 37.73
N ARG A 683 -29.14 -8.10 37.95
CA ARG A 683 -29.97 -6.95 38.34
C ARG A 683 -30.16 -5.91 37.24
N SER A 684 -29.64 -6.17 36.03
CA SER A 684 -29.71 -5.25 34.87
C SER A 684 -29.30 -3.81 35.19
N LEU A 685 -28.27 -3.63 36.03
CA LEU A 685 -27.84 -2.31 36.50
C LEU A 685 -27.04 -1.57 35.42
N LYS A 686 -27.33 -0.28 35.19
CA LYS A 686 -26.47 0.62 34.41
C LYS A 686 -25.26 1.05 35.25
N GLY A 687 -24.21 1.57 34.59
CA GLY A 687 -23.03 2.07 35.28
C GLY A 687 -23.37 3.18 36.30
N THR A 688 -24.37 4.02 35.99
CA THR A 688 -24.91 5.06 36.88
C THR A 688 -25.54 4.49 38.15
N ASP A 689 -26.23 3.35 38.04
CA ASP A 689 -26.89 2.70 39.18
C ASP A 689 -25.86 2.06 40.11
N LEU A 690 -24.79 1.49 39.52
CA LEU A 690 -23.66 0.97 40.27
C LEU A 690 -22.95 2.10 41.02
N ALA A 691 -22.68 3.22 40.35
CA ALA A 691 -22.05 4.40 40.97
C ALA A 691 -22.84 4.92 42.16
N ALA A 692 -24.17 5.00 42.04
CA ALA A 692 -25.05 5.39 43.13
C ALA A 692 -24.98 4.42 44.32
N LYS A 693 -24.96 3.10 44.06
CA LYS A 693 -24.84 2.08 45.11
C LYS A 693 -23.51 2.14 45.85
N PHE A 694 -22.39 2.30 45.14
CA PHE A 694 -21.07 2.46 45.75
C PHE A 694 -20.98 3.73 46.59
N LYS A 695 -21.57 4.84 46.11
CA LYS A 695 -21.66 6.10 46.86
C LYS A 695 -22.46 5.95 48.15
N ILE A 696 -23.60 5.26 48.11
CA ILE A 696 -24.41 4.96 49.32
C ILE A 696 -23.63 4.10 50.31
N SER A 697 -22.83 3.15 49.81
CA SER A 697 -21.98 2.29 50.64
C SER A 697 -20.80 3.02 51.28
N GLY A 698 -20.48 4.25 50.85
CA GLY A 698 -19.41 5.10 51.39
C GLY A 698 -18.16 5.23 50.52
N TYR A 699 -18.14 4.63 49.32
CA TYR A 699 -16.99 4.71 48.42
C TYR A 699 -16.91 6.07 47.70
N PRO A 700 -15.70 6.65 47.49
CA PRO A 700 -15.54 7.90 46.75
C PRO A 700 -16.22 7.88 45.38
N SER A 701 -16.82 9.02 44.99
CA SER A 701 -17.53 9.11 43.71
C SER A 701 -16.56 8.91 42.53
N LYS A 702 -16.86 7.96 41.66
CA LYS A 702 -16.15 7.68 40.39
C LYS A 702 -17.08 7.84 39.19
N SER A 703 -16.50 7.99 38.00
CA SER A 703 -17.26 8.12 36.75
C SER A 703 -17.99 6.83 36.37
N GLU A 704 -19.00 6.94 35.50
CA GLU A 704 -19.70 5.77 34.96
C GLU A 704 -18.72 4.81 34.24
N THR A 705 -17.79 5.38 33.48
CA THR A 705 -16.75 4.65 32.72
C THR A 705 -15.92 3.74 33.63
N PHE A 706 -15.60 4.20 34.85
CA PHE A 706 -14.86 3.39 35.83
C PHE A 706 -15.61 2.09 36.17
N TYR A 707 -16.91 2.18 36.48
CA TYR A 707 -17.70 1.00 36.85
C TYR A 707 -18.04 0.11 35.66
N ASN A 708 -18.23 0.69 34.47
CA ASN A 708 -18.40 -0.06 33.23
C ASN A 708 -17.15 -0.87 32.87
N LEU A 709 -15.95 -0.36 33.19
CA LEU A 709 -14.68 -1.07 33.01
C LEU A 709 -14.59 -2.31 33.93
N TRP A 710 -14.86 -2.14 35.23
CA TRP A 710 -14.81 -3.23 36.23
C TRP A 710 -15.92 -4.28 36.13
N THR A 711 -16.89 -4.06 35.25
CA THR A 711 -18.00 -5.00 35.02
C THR A 711 -17.99 -5.56 33.60
N ASN A 712 -16.93 -5.32 32.84
CA ASN A 712 -16.73 -5.86 31.51
C ASN A 712 -15.66 -6.97 31.55
N PRO A 713 -16.02 -8.25 31.36
CA PRO A 713 -15.05 -9.35 31.45
C PRO A 713 -13.95 -9.29 30.40
N TYR A 714 -14.15 -8.57 29.29
CA TYR A 714 -13.17 -8.42 28.21
C TYR A 714 -12.19 -7.26 28.41
N LYS A 715 -12.39 -6.40 29.42
CA LYS A 715 -11.63 -5.15 29.60
C LYS A 715 -11.25 -4.84 31.03
N MET A 716 -11.71 -5.63 31.98
CA MET A 716 -11.48 -5.39 33.40
C MET A 716 -9.99 -5.46 33.73
N PRO A 717 -9.46 -4.48 34.50
CA PRO A 717 -8.08 -4.52 34.98
C PRO A 717 -7.86 -5.72 35.89
N MET A 718 -6.65 -6.29 35.86
CA MET A 718 -6.30 -7.39 36.77
C MET A 718 -6.21 -6.95 38.23
N VAL A 719 -5.76 -5.73 38.51
CA VAL A 719 -5.52 -5.26 39.88
C VAL A 719 -6.08 -3.85 40.05
N PRO A 720 -6.91 -3.58 41.08
CA PRO A 720 -7.39 -2.24 41.34
C PRO A 720 -6.28 -1.35 41.91
N LYS A 721 -6.28 -0.06 41.55
CA LYS A 721 -5.35 0.93 42.13
C LYS A 721 -5.65 1.21 43.61
N ASP A 722 -6.91 1.07 43.99
CA ASP A 722 -7.42 1.32 45.33
C ASP A 722 -7.85 -0.01 45.93
N ILE A 723 -7.16 -0.44 46.99
CA ILE A 723 -7.39 -1.74 47.63
C ILE A 723 -8.77 -1.78 48.30
N GLU A 724 -9.22 -0.66 48.87
CA GLU A 724 -10.51 -0.57 49.56
C GLU A 724 -11.68 -0.83 48.61
N PHE A 725 -11.49 -0.59 47.29
CA PHE A 725 -12.51 -0.88 46.28
C PHE A 725 -13.05 -2.31 46.38
N ILE A 726 -12.20 -3.30 46.66
CA ILE A 726 -12.62 -4.71 46.79
C ILE A 726 -13.53 -4.90 48.02
N SER A 727 -13.22 -4.24 49.15
CA SER A 727 -14.08 -4.29 50.34
C SER A 727 -15.46 -3.70 50.04
N TYR A 728 -15.52 -2.56 49.34
CA TYR A 728 -16.79 -1.96 48.92
C TYR A 728 -17.54 -2.78 47.87
N VAL A 729 -16.84 -3.54 47.02
CA VAL A 729 -17.48 -4.55 46.14
C VAL A 729 -18.21 -5.56 47.01
N GLY A 730 -17.53 -6.19 47.98
CA GLY A 730 -18.13 -7.15 48.92
C GLY A 730 -19.36 -6.57 49.62
N LYS A 731 -19.27 -5.33 50.12
CA LYS A 731 -20.39 -4.61 50.75
C LYS A 731 -21.58 -4.34 49.82
N VAL A 732 -21.32 -3.98 48.55
CA VAL A 732 -22.37 -3.68 47.56
C VAL A 732 -23.08 -4.95 47.09
N ILE A 733 -22.34 -6.06 46.90
CA ILE A 733 -22.90 -7.34 46.45
C ILE A 733 -23.51 -8.15 47.61
N GLY A 734 -23.11 -7.86 48.85
CA GLY A 734 -23.56 -8.57 50.05
C GLY A 734 -22.73 -9.81 50.39
N ASP A 735 -21.45 -9.83 49.97
CA ASP A 735 -20.51 -10.92 50.24
C ASP A 735 -19.58 -10.55 51.39
N MET A 736 -19.82 -11.16 52.56
CA MET A 736 -19.04 -10.88 53.78
C MET A 736 -17.61 -11.42 53.71
N ASP A 737 -17.33 -12.43 52.89
CA ASP A 737 -15.97 -12.96 52.74
C ASP A 737 -15.11 -11.95 51.98
N ILE A 738 -15.61 -11.48 50.84
CA ILE A 738 -14.93 -10.43 50.05
C ILE A 738 -14.81 -9.14 50.85
N GLU A 739 -15.86 -8.72 51.58
CA GLU A 739 -15.85 -7.48 52.36
C GLU A 739 -14.77 -7.49 53.45
N LYS A 740 -14.63 -8.60 54.19
CA LYS A 740 -13.72 -8.69 55.35
C LYS A 740 -12.31 -9.15 54.98
N ASN A 741 -12.16 -9.97 53.95
CA ASN A 741 -10.89 -10.54 53.52
C ASN A 741 -10.33 -9.85 52.26
N TYR A 742 -10.77 -8.63 51.97
CA TYR A 742 -10.43 -7.87 50.75
C TYR A 742 -8.92 -7.75 50.48
N GLN A 743 -8.09 -7.76 51.53
CA GLN A 743 -6.63 -7.71 51.40
C GLN A 743 -6.06 -8.97 50.73
N SER A 744 -6.57 -10.15 51.09
CA SER A 744 -6.17 -11.43 50.49
C SER A 744 -6.66 -11.54 49.04
N TYR A 745 -7.84 -11.00 48.73
CA TYR A 745 -8.33 -10.89 47.34
C TYR A 745 -7.48 -9.94 46.49
N TYR A 746 -6.94 -8.87 47.09
CA TYR A 746 -5.98 -7.99 46.41
C TYR A 746 -4.65 -8.70 46.15
N GLU A 747 -4.09 -9.39 47.15
CA GLU A 747 -2.86 -10.18 47.00
C GLU A 747 -3.01 -11.26 45.92
N ALA A 748 -4.17 -11.94 45.88
CA ALA A 748 -4.53 -12.87 44.83
C ALA A 748 -4.51 -12.23 43.44
N SER A 749 -5.11 -11.05 43.30
CA SER A 749 -5.13 -10.29 42.05
C SER A 749 -3.71 -9.92 41.57
N VAL A 750 -2.84 -9.53 42.50
CA VAL A 750 -1.42 -9.22 42.23
C VAL A 750 -0.67 -10.47 41.78
N HIS A 751 -0.84 -11.59 42.47
CA HIS A 751 -0.19 -12.85 42.15
C HIS A 751 -0.63 -13.39 40.78
N VAL A 752 -1.92 -13.30 40.47
CA VAL A 752 -2.46 -13.69 39.15
C VAL A 752 -1.86 -12.83 38.05
N LYS A 753 -1.78 -11.50 38.24
CA LYS A 753 -1.14 -10.59 37.27
C LYS A 753 0.31 -10.98 36.99
N GLU A 754 1.08 -11.29 38.04
CA GLU A 754 2.48 -11.69 37.90
C GLU A 754 2.61 -13.07 37.24
N ASN A 755 1.74 -14.02 37.58
CA ASN A 755 1.71 -15.32 36.94
C ASN A 755 1.40 -15.23 35.43
N MET A 756 0.46 -14.38 35.01
CA MET A 756 0.14 -14.17 33.58
C MET A 756 1.31 -13.58 32.80
N LYS A 757 2.08 -12.66 33.40
CA LYS A 757 3.32 -12.16 32.81
C LYS A 757 4.37 -13.27 32.69
N ASN A 758 4.60 -14.02 33.76
CA ASN A 758 5.56 -15.12 33.80
C ASN A 758 5.24 -16.22 32.77
N ILE A 759 3.96 -16.53 32.55
CA ILE A 759 3.52 -17.49 31.52
C ILE A 759 3.92 -16.98 30.13
N ARG A 760 3.66 -15.69 29.83
CA ARG A 760 4.03 -15.09 28.54
C ARG A 760 5.55 -15.02 28.35
N GLU A 761 6.29 -14.59 29.38
CA GLU A 761 7.75 -14.51 29.35
C GLU A 761 8.39 -15.87 29.11
N LYS A 762 7.98 -16.91 29.84
CA LYS A 762 8.45 -18.29 29.60
C LYS A 762 8.18 -18.77 28.18
N LEU A 763 7.04 -18.38 27.59
CA LEU A 763 6.71 -18.72 26.22
C LEU A 763 7.67 -18.02 25.23
N LEU A 764 7.95 -16.74 25.46
CA LEU A 764 8.90 -15.93 24.66
C LEU A 764 10.36 -16.40 24.82
N GLU A 765 10.77 -16.84 26.01
CA GLU A 765 12.08 -17.45 26.22
C GLU A 765 12.17 -18.82 25.53
N SER A 766 11.07 -19.57 25.47
CA SER A 766 11.06 -20.90 24.88
C SER A 766 11.24 -20.93 23.37
N ILE A 767 11.09 -19.80 22.68
CA ILE A 767 11.25 -19.68 21.22
C ILE A 767 12.66 -19.24 20.81
N GLU A 768 13.40 -18.59 21.70
CA GLU A 768 14.75 -18.10 21.39
C GLU A 768 15.73 -19.27 21.18
N GLY A 769 16.56 -19.18 20.15
CA GLY A 769 17.56 -20.19 19.78
C GLY A 769 17.02 -21.45 19.09
N LYS A 770 15.71 -21.55 18.85
CA LYS A 770 15.08 -22.67 18.12
C LYS A 770 14.94 -22.39 16.63
N ASP A 771 14.88 -23.46 15.85
CA ASP A 771 14.55 -23.39 14.43
C ASP A 771 13.04 -23.12 14.25
N LEU A 772 12.68 -22.35 13.22
CA LEU A 772 11.28 -22.00 12.96
C LEU A 772 10.35 -23.23 12.86
N ARG A 773 10.82 -24.29 12.19
CA ARG A 773 10.07 -25.55 12.04
C ARG A 773 9.77 -26.24 13.37
N GLN A 774 10.62 -26.07 14.39
CA GLN A 774 10.38 -26.65 15.71
C GLN A 774 9.27 -25.90 16.43
N ILE A 775 9.18 -24.59 16.23
CA ILE A 775 8.16 -23.74 16.85
C ILE A 775 6.81 -23.92 16.18
N GLU A 776 6.76 -24.06 14.85
CA GLU A 776 5.52 -24.35 14.10
C GLU A 776 4.83 -25.64 14.56
N THR A 777 5.56 -26.58 15.18
CA THR A 777 4.98 -27.81 15.75
C THR A 777 4.43 -27.65 17.17
N MET A 778 4.62 -26.49 17.81
CA MET A 778 4.13 -26.23 19.17
C MET A 778 2.65 -25.83 19.14
N LYS A 779 1.80 -26.62 19.81
CA LYS A 779 0.35 -26.32 19.90
C LYS A 779 0.03 -24.98 20.58
N SER A 780 0.94 -24.44 21.38
CA SER A 780 0.77 -23.21 22.16
C SER A 780 1.08 -21.93 21.39
N ILE A 781 1.57 -22.01 20.15
CA ILE A 781 2.02 -20.85 19.38
C ILE A 781 1.32 -20.87 18.02
N PRO A 782 0.53 -19.84 17.66
CA PRO A 782 -0.06 -19.70 16.33
C PRO A 782 1.01 -19.64 15.25
N SER A 783 0.64 -19.98 14.00
CA SER A 783 1.56 -19.94 12.87
C SER A 783 2.27 -18.58 12.77
N PRO A 784 3.62 -18.57 12.69
CA PRO A 784 4.39 -17.34 12.65
C PRO A 784 4.18 -16.59 11.34
N ASN A 785 4.20 -15.27 11.41
CA ASN A 785 4.30 -14.41 10.25
C ASN A 785 5.77 -14.11 9.98
N VAL A 786 6.25 -14.43 8.77
CA VAL A 786 7.65 -14.31 8.39
C VAL A 786 7.75 -13.33 7.25
N SER A 787 8.65 -12.36 7.39
CA SER A 787 8.88 -11.33 6.36
C SER A 787 10.34 -10.92 6.31
N THR A 788 10.75 -10.34 5.20
CA THR A 788 12.07 -9.72 5.04
C THR A 788 11.95 -8.22 5.15
N ILE A 789 12.89 -7.59 5.85
CA ILE A 789 13.03 -6.14 5.88
C ILE A 789 13.45 -5.64 4.49
N LEU A 790 12.62 -4.78 3.89
CA LEU A 790 12.95 -4.08 2.65
C LEU A 790 13.79 -2.84 2.92
N TYR A 791 13.39 -2.02 3.89
CA TYR A 791 14.14 -0.86 4.31
C TYR A 791 13.93 -0.54 5.79
N VAL A 792 14.89 0.18 6.36
CA VAL A 792 14.85 0.76 7.71
C VAL A 792 15.02 2.27 7.58
N GLU A 793 14.04 3.02 8.08
CA GLU A 793 14.01 4.48 8.07
C GLU A 793 14.05 5.00 9.51
N LYS A 794 14.90 6.01 9.75
CA LYS A 794 14.89 6.72 11.02
C LYS A 794 13.83 7.81 10.94
N ILE A 795 12.88 7.76 11.86
CA ILE A 795 11.78 8.70 11.95
C ILE A 795 11.76 9.33 13.34
N ASP A 796 10.97 10.37 13.53
CA ASP A 796 10.76 10.98 14.84
C ASP A 796 9.27 11.30 14.98
N TYR A 797 8.54 10.40 15.62
CA TYR A 797 7.11 10.52 15.85
C TYR A 797 6.77 10.25 17.29
N ASN A 798 6.27 11.28 17.95
CA ASN A 798 5.88 11.21 19.34
C ASN A 798 4.40 10.85 19.47
N ASN A 799 4.05 10.32 20.65
CA ASN A 799 2.68 10.09 21.05
C ASN A 799 1.89 9.05 20.22
N ILE A 800 2.53 7.98 19.73
CA ILE A 800 1.80 6.89 19.04
C ILE A 800 1.34 5.83 20.05
N PRO A 801 0.12 5.28 19.93
CA PRO A 801 -0.33 4.24 20.83
C PRO A 801 0.63 3.05 20.87
N ARG A 802 1.03 2.64 22.09
CA ARG A 802 2.01 1.57 22.31
C ARG A 802 1.66 0.29 21.57
N TYR A 803 0.36 -0.02 21.47
CA TYR A 803 -0.10 -1.23 20.82
C TYR A 803 0.20 -1.31 19.32
N LEU A 804 0.49 -0.19 18.64
CA LEU A 804 0.90 -0.17 17.22
C LEU A 804 2.40 -0.36 17.02
N THR A 805 3.19 -0.41 18.10
CA THR A 805 4.65 -0.38 18.04
C THR A 805 5.29 -1.75 18.21
N ASN A 806 6.51 -1.92 17.68
CA ASN A 806 7.38 -3.09 17.84
C ASN A 806 6.77 -4.44 17.39
N LYS A 807 5.79 -4.39 16.49
CA LYS A 807 5.15 -5.55 15.87
C LYS A 807 4.85 -5.26 14.40
N MET A 808 4.67 -6.29 13.57
CA MET A 808 4.19 -6.09 12.20
C MET A 808 2.74 -5.66 12.26
N ILE A 809 2.46 -4.51 11.65
CA ILE A 809 1.14 -3.95 11.44
C ILE A 809 0.91 -3.80 9.94
N GLU A 810 -0.34 -3.70 9.50
CA GLU A 810 -0.60 -3.51 8.08
C GLU A 810 0.01 -2.18 7.62
N GLY A 811 0.84 -2.21 6.57
CA GLY A 811 1.32 -0.99 5.95
C GLY A 811 0.21 -0.28 5.16
N GLU A 812 0.59 0.75 4.40
CA GLU A 812 -0.24 1.14 3.26
C GLU A 812 -0.50 -0.13 2.43
N GLU A 813 -1.76 -0.37 2.09
CA GLU A 813 -2.03 -1.22 0.92
C GLU A 813 -1.40 -0.48 -0.26
N GLU A 814 -0.18 -0.86 -0.65
CA GLU A 814 0.26 -0.67 -2.03
C GLU A 814 -0.61 -1.61 -2.88
N ARG A 815 -1.82 -1.12 -3.17
CA ARG A 815 -2.80 -1.80 -4.01
C ARG A 815 -2.45 -1.61 -5.48
#